data_AF-A0A954S6M1-F1
#
_entry.id   AF-A0A954S6M1-F1
#
_cell.length_a   1.000
_cell.length_b   1.000
_cell.length_c   1.000
_cell.angle_alpha   90.00
_cell.angle_beta   90.00
_cell.angle_gamma   90.00
#
_symmetry.space_group_name_H-M   'P 1'
#
loop_
_entity.id
_entity.type
_entity.pdbx_description
1 polymer ?
#
loop_
_entity_poly.entity_id
_entity_poly.type
_entity_poly.pdbx_seq_one_letter_code
_entity_poly.pdbx_strand_id
1 'polypeptide(L)'
;MRANDLELTVDSRWAGCRNGGYYPLRIRAANKSKDRVVTIEYYSEIEPPIPTVRRTISIAQNATARLTLPVPCVGAGTYGSLRVIETGRVIKDLTRQLSLPEMEYDKTRPALLVISPSSVDVAAFETAVTSSVVAAPSSPYGGYMGTTYENHEVIEPSMLPESWIDYSGLDIVALSLSELGKLSNDERAAILKWVHCGGTLVVYNVAKPADESDDLTRLLELNKHASVDEAWTPANLKRRQKINIVKTDQWGNVIQGDTQVSVNGYVLNIDELDQSVSSGIITQEQADEVREERSKAITETFTWSEDEQVFVSRRLMLGNVFAFQDDPFPGSPHDWGWFLKSIPKDQQTWTRRHGISGRMGSKEFLNFLIPSVRGIPVLAFLLLITLFTICIGPLNYLWLWKKKHLYLLVVTIPVFAFVTSLALFAYSAVAHGFGTKSRARTMTFIDQKSNTAVSVSRIALFAGLAPGGGLRFTPETAVFPIWPNKTGFDWGTVDWTEQQHLTSGWLRSRTRTQFLTMSHRDERGRLTVTPKGDDKLNVTNGLEWGLQSLIVMDESGQAFYGENIPAGASTELAVMTAEQKKLFVASANSFPMNPPKVGRRSGDMFEWDFDPYYGYGRSVTASYKTNMAETQWESLKNSRGNDGLQPSTYAAVVSESPGIEMGVEKTRPQASIHMLFGWY
;
A
#
# COMPACT_ATOMS: atom_id res chain seq x y z
N MET A 1 -8.34 -26.72 15.79
CA MET A 1 -7.86 -26.80 17.19
C MET A 1 -9.06 -26.99 18.10
N ARG A 2 -8.96 -27.81 19.17
CA ARG A 2 -10.08 -28.06 20.09
C ARG A 2 -9.52 -28.20 21.51
N ALA A 3 -10.10 -27.48 22.47
CA ALA A 3 -9.77 -27.61 23.88
C ALA A 3 -10.88 -27.02 24.73
N ASN A 4 -11.15 -27.61 25.90
CA ASN A 4 -12.06 -27.05 26.91
C ASN A 4 -13.41 -26.62 26.31
N ASP A 5 -14.07 -27.45 25.49
CA ASP A 5 -15.35 -27.16 24.80
C ASP A 5 -15.33 -25.97 23.82
N LEU A 6 -14.15 -25.46 23.47
CA LEU A 6 -13.95 -24.44 22.46
C LEU A 6 -13.27 -25.07 21.24
N GLU A 7 -13.85 -24.86 20.07
CA GLU A 7 -13.39 -25.39 18.79
C GLU A 7 -13.07 -24.26 17.82
N LEU A 8 -11.83 -24.20 17.35
CA LEU A 8 -11.36 -23.20 16.39
C LEU A 8 -10.99 -23.86 15.06
N THR A 9 -11.57 -23.33 13.99
CA THR A 9 -11.14 -23.55 12.60
C THR A 9 -10.48 -22.27 12.11
N VAL A 10 -9.31 -22.40 11.49
CA VAL A 10 -8.52 -21.27 10.97
C VAL A 10 -8.18 -21.56 9.53
N ASP A 11 -8.63 -20.69 8.63
CA ASP A 11 -8.26 -20.70 7.22
C ASP A 11 -7.26 -19.56 6.97
N SER A 12 -6.04 -19.94 6.58
CA SER A 12 -4.95 -19.03 6.21
C SER A 12 -4.65 -19.10 4.72
N ARG A 13 -5.50 -19.71 3.88
CA ARG A 13 -5.31 -19.62 2.43
C ARG A 13 -5.61 -18.20 1.99
N TRP A 14 -4.64 -17.51 1.41
CA TRP A 14 -4.79 -16.15 0.89
C TRP A 14 -3.61 -15.77 0.00
N ALA A 15 -3.89 -15.11 -1.12
CA ALA A 15 -2.86 -14.58 -2.02
C ALA A 15 -2.32 -13.23 -1.55
N GLY A 16 -1.21 -12.77 -2.15
CA GLY A 16 -0.71 -11.41 -1.96
C GLY A 16 0.08 -11.19 -0.69
N CYS A 17 0.03 -9.98 -0.16
CA CYS A 17 0.71 -9.58 1.09
C CYS A 17 2.25 -9.64 1.09
N ARG A 18 2.89 -9.93 -0.05
CA ARG A 18 4.36 -10.03 -0.19
C ARG A 18 5.10 -8.69 -0.15
N ASN A 19 4.40 -7.60 -0.48
CA ASN A 19 4.95 -6.25 -0.49
C ASN A 19 4.30 -5.32 0.55
N GLY A 20 3.23 -5.74 1.23
CA GLY A 20 2.48 -4.96 2.21
C GLY A 20 1.02 -5.40 2.26
N GLY A 21 0.18 -4.69 3.02
CA GLY A 21 -1.25 -4.98 3.16
C GLY A 21 -1.57 -5.70 4.46
N TYR A 22 -2.81 -6.17 4.60
CA TYR A 22 -3.26 -6.96 5.74
C TYR A 22 -3.55 -8.38 5.27
N TYR A 23 -2.98 -9.36 5.95
CA TYR A 23 -3.23 -10.77 5.72
C TYR A 23 -4.37 -11.24 6.63
N PRO A 24 -5.49 -11.72 6.06
CA PRO A 24 -6.66 -12.06 6.86
C PRO A 24 -6.59 -13.48 7.40
N LEU A 25 -6.41 -13.61 8.72
CA LEU A 25 -6.63 -14.88 9.40
C LEU A 25 -8.12 -15.07 9.67
N ARG A 26 -8.76 -15.93 8.87
CA ARG A 26 -10.21 -16.19 8.89
C ARG A 26 -10.50 -17.30 9.89
N ILE A 27 -11.24 -16.97 10.95
CA ILE A 27 -11.40 -17.82 12.12
C ILE A 27 -12.88 -18.05 12.42
N ARG A 28 -13.23 -19.33 12.59
CA ARG A 28 -14.51 -19.77 13.15
C ARG A 28 -14.27 -20.36 14.52
N ALA A 29 -14.88 -19.78 15.55
CA ALA A 29 -14.79 -20.22 16.93
C ALA A 29 -16.18 -20.69 17.44
N ALA A 30 -16.32 -21.97 17.75
CA ALA A 30 -17.54 -22.56 18.29
C ALA A 30 -17.37 -22.88 19.78
N ASN A 31 -18.22 -22.28 20.62
CA ASN A 31 -18.25 -22.49 22.06
C ASN A 31 -19.39 -23.47 22.42
N LYS A 32 -19.06 -24.61 23.02
CA LYS A 32 -20.02 -25.63 23.47
C LYS A 32 -20.29 -25.58 24.99
N SER A 33 -19.77 -24.55 25.66
CA SER A 33 -19.86 -24.36 27.12
C SER A 33 -20.60 -23.08 27.46
N LYS A 34 -20.54 -22.63 28.72
CA LYS A 34 -21.04 -21.31 29.15
C LYS A 34 -20.40 -20.16 28.36
N ASP A 35 -20.98 -18.96 28.45
CA ASP A 35 -20.43 -17.75 27.83
C ASP A 35 -18.94 -17.57 28.13
N ARG A 36 -18.18 -17.20 27.09
CA ARG A 36 -16.73 -17.01 27.18
C ARG A 36 -16.30 -15.70 26.56
N VAL A 37 -15.27 -15.12 27.14
CA VAL A 37 -14.51 -14.01 26.56
C VAL A 37 -13.11 -14.52 26.32
N VAL A 38 -12.70 -14.56 25.05
CA VAL A 38 -11.40 -15.08 24.64
C VAL A 38 -10.67 -14.05 23.79
N THR A 39 -9.36 -13.96 23.99
CA THR A 39 -8.47 -13.17 23.14
C THR A 39 -7.76 -14.12 22.19
N ILE A 40 -7.95 -13.91 20.89
CA ILE A 40 -7.21 -14.60 19.85
C ILE A 40 -6.01 -13.72 19.50
N GLU A 41 -4.82 -14.28 19.55
CA GLU A 41 -3.57 -13.55 19.34
C GLU A 41 -2.66 -14.29 18.35
N TYR A 42 -2.15 -13.57 17.37
CA TYR A 42 -1.09 -14.03 16.48
C TYR A 42 0.19 -13.27 16.81
N TYR A 43 1.28 -13.99 17.05
CA TYR A 43 2.55 -13.42 17.52
C TYR A 43 3.73 -14.24 17.03
N SER A 44 4.94 -13.70 17.17
CA SER A 44 6.18 -14.46 17.03
C SER A 44 7.20 -14.00 18.06
N GLU A 45 8.03 -14.94 18.51
CA GLU A 45 9.19 -14.70 19.36
C GLU A 45 10.51 -14.95 18.59
N ILE A 46 10.40 -15.17 17.27
CA ILE A 46 11.51 -15.54 16.39
C ILE A 46 11.83 -14.34 15.48
N GLU A 47 13.12 -14.13 15.23
CA GLU A 47 13.63 -13.17 14.25
C GLU A 47 13.59 -13.77 12.82
N PRO A 48 13.26 -13.00 11.77
CA PRO A 48 12.81 -11.61 11.80
C PRO A 48 11.38 -11.43 12.35
N PRO A 49 11.06 -10.26 12.95
CA PRO A 49 9.86 -10.08 13.73
C PRO A 49 8.62 -9.89 12.84
N ILE A 50 7.46 -10.29 13.38
CA ILE A 50 6.13 -9.95 12.87
C ILE A 50 5.35 -9.16 13.93
N PRO A 51 4.36 -8.34 13.55
CA PRO A 51 3.54 -7.67 14.54
C PRO A 51 2.73 -8.68 15.36
N THR A 52 2.64 -8.43 16.66
CA THR A 52 1.65 -9.11 17.51
C THR A 52 0.28 -8.50 17.22
N VAL A 53 -0.67 -9.30 16.79
CA VAL A 53 -2.05 -8.85 16.53
C VAL A 53 -3.01 -9.64 17.39
N ARG A 54 -3.98 -8.96 17.99
CA ARG A 54 -4.96 -9.60 18.87
C ARG A 54 -6.35 -9.04 18.68
N ARG A 55 -7.34 -9.87 18.98
CA ARG A 55 -8.75 -9.48 19.03
C ARG A 55 -9.45 -10.24 20.14
N THR A 56 -10.13 -9.53 21.02
CA THR A 56 -10.96 -10.11 22.07
C THR A 56 -12.39 -10.22 21.58
N ILE A 57 -13.01 -11.38 21.77
CA ILE A 57 -14.40 -11.63 21.39
C ILE A 57 -15.17 -12.30 22.52
N SER A 58 -16.47 -12.01 22.58
CA SER A 58 -17.42 -12.71 23.44
C SER A 58 -18.17 -13.75 22.62
N ILE A 59 -18.21 -15.00 23.09
CA ILE A 59 -18.93 -16.10 22.44
C ILE A 59 -19.95 -16.65 23.44
N ALA A 60 -21.23 -16.46 23.14
CA ALA A 60 -22.31 -16.96 23.96
C ALA A 60 -22.31 -18.50 24.03
N GLN A 61 -23.02 -19.05 25.01
CA GLN A 61 -23.18 -20.48 25.18
C GLN A 61 -23.78 -21.12 23.92
N ASN A 62 -23.18 -22.23 23.47
CA ASN A 62 -23.59 -22.96 22.26
C ASN A 62 -23.60 -22.12 20.97
N ALA A 63 -22.87 -21.00 20.95
CA ALA A 63 -22.80 -20.12 19.78
C ALA A 63 -21.51 -20.37 18.97
N THR A 64 -21.55 -19.94 17.71
CA THR A 64 -20.38 -19.86 16.84
C THR A 64 -20.15 -18.42 16.45
N ALA A 65 -18.93 -17.91 16.67
CA ALA A 65 -18.47 -16.64 16.15
C ALA A 65 -17.61 -16.86 14.90
N ARG A 66 -17.75 -15.97 13.92
CA ARG A 66 -16.85 -15.84 12.77
C ARG A 66 -16.17 -14.48 12.86
N LEU A 67 -14.88 -14.45 12.61
CA LEU A 67 -14.11 -13.21 12.58
C LEU A 67 -12.92 -13.32 11.65
N THR A 68 -12.45 -12.18 11.19
CA THR A 68 -11.13 -12.03 10.60
C THR A 68 -10.22 -11.32 11.59
N LEU A 69 -8.97 -11.79 11.71
CA LEU A 69 -7.89 -11.13 12.44
C LEU A 69 -6.89 -10.57 11.40
N PRO A 70 -6.94 -9.27 11.10
CA PRO A 70 -6.05 -8.65 10.11
C PRO A 70 -4.61 -8.57 10.63
N VAL A 71 -3.66 -9.17 9.91
CA VAL A 71 -2.23 -9.11 10.23
C VAL A 71 -1.51 -8.13 9.30
N PRO A 72 -1.04 -6.96 9.77
CA PRO A 72 -0.24 -6.07 8.94
C PRO A 72 1.02 -6.78 8.45
N CYS A 73 1.20 -6.85 7.14
CA CYS A 73 2.36 -7.48 6.53
C CYS A 73 3.51 -6.48 6.43
N VAL A 74 4.35 -6.49 7.47
CA VAL A 74 5.48 -5.58 7.68
C VAL A 74 6.72 -6.38 8.04
N GLY A 75 7.90 -5.89 7.63
CA GLY A 75 9.16 -6.59 7.83
C GLY A 75 9.28 -7.93 7.09
N ALA A 76 10.39 -8.61 7.39
CA ALA A 76 10.80 -9.88 6.78
C ALA A 76 10.22 -11.12 7.46
N GLY A 77 9.60 -10.96 8.63
CA GLY A 77 9.00 -12.06 9.37
C GLY A 77 7.86 -12.73 8.60
N THR A 78 7.90 -14.07 8.59
CA THR A 78 6.85 -14.90 7.98
C THR A 78 6.28 -15.90 8.97
N TYR A 79 7.06 -16.42 9.92
CA TYR A 79 6.62 -17.45 10.85
C TYR A 79 6.04 -16.86 12.14
N GLY A 80 4.86 -17.34 12.53
CA GLY A 80 4.22 -16.97 13.79
C GLY A 80 3.34 -18.07 14.34
N SER A 81 2.79 -17.83 15.52
CA SER A 81 1.86 -18.72 16.20
C SER A 81 0.57 -18.00 16.54
N LEU A 82 -0.56 -18.61 16.17
CA LEU A 82 -1.88 -18.22 16.64
C LEU A 82 -2.17 -18.96 17.94
N ARG A 83 -2.58 -18.24 18.98
CA ARG A 83 -2.98 -18.81 20.28
C ARG A 83 -4.29 -18.21 20.78
N VAL A 84 -4.95 -18.94 21.67
CA VAL A 84 -6.13 -18.45 22.40
C VAL A 84 -5.78 -18.23 23.86
N ILE A 85 -6.14 -17.05 24.36
CA ILE A 85 -5.93 -16.62 25.74
C ILE A 85 -7.29 -16.44 26.40
N GLU A 86 -7.48 -17.06 27.56
CA GLU A 86 -8.67 -16.91 28.40
C GLU A 86 -8.23 -16.55 29.81
N THR A 87 -8.78 -15.47 30.39
CA THR A 87 -8.40 -14.97 31.72
C THR A 87 -6.88 -14.73 31.90
N GLY A 88 -6.20 -14.28 30.84
CA GLY A 88 -4.76 -14.02 30.84
C GLY A 88 -3.87 -15.27 30.74
N ARG A 89 -4.45 -16.47 30.56
CA ARG A 89 -3.71 -17.72 30.39
C ARG A 89 -3.91 -18.29 29.00
N VAL A 90 -2.81 -18.77 28.41
CA VAL A 90 -2.84 -19.47 27.12
C VAL A 90 -3.50 -20.83 27.29
N ILE A 91 -4.48 -21.14 26.44
CA ILE A 91 -5.04 -22.49 26.33
C ILE A 91 -4.11 -23.29 25.43
N LYS A 92 -3.24 -24.12 26.03
CA LYS A 92 -2.12 -24.78 25.33
C LYS A 92 -2.53 -25.50 24.03
N ASP A 93 -3.62 -26.26 24.06
CA ASP A 93 -4.12 -27.05 22.91
C ASP A 93 -4.83 -26.21 21.82
N LEU A 94 -4.95 -24.89 22.04
CA LEU A 94 -5.44 -23.91 21.07
C LEU A 94 -4.31 -23.02 20.57
N THR A 95 -3.18 -23.64 20.24
CA THR A 95 -2.03 -23.00 19.60
C THR A 95 -1.74 -23.66 18.25
N ARG A 96 -1.53 -22.87 17.20
CA ARG A 96 -1.18 -23.35 15.84
C ARG A 96 -0.13 -22.45 15.22
N GLN A 97 0.92 -23.05 14.69
CA GLN A 97 1.89 -22.33 13.85
C GLN A 97 1.28 -22.02 12.48
N LEU A 98 1.53 -20.81 12.00
CA LEU A 98 1.10 -20.33 10.69
C LEU A 98 2.26 -19.56 10.06
N SER A 99 2.26 -19.52 8.74
CA SER A 99 3.20 -18.72 7.97
C SER A 99 2.45 -17.65 7.20
N LEU A 100 2.99 -16.44 7.20
CA LEU A 100 2.61 -15.37 6.30
C LEU A 100 3.33 -15.54 4.96
N PRO A 101 2.84 -14.91 3.88
CA PRO A 101 3.50 -14.94 2.59
C PRO A 101 4.93 -14.41 2.67
N GLU A 102 5.83 -15.07 1.94
CA GLU A 102 7.22 -14.65 1.82
C GLU A 102 7.34 -13.30 1.10
N MET A 103 8.39 -12.54 1.46
CA MET A 103 8.67 -11.27 0.81
C MET A 103 9.17 -11.46 -0.61
N GLU A 104 8.88 -10.47 -1.46
CA GLU A 104 9.38 -10.41 -2.82
C GLU A 104 10.54 -9.38 -2.88
N TYR A 105 11.75 -9.81 -3.25
CA TYR A 105 12.96 -8.99 -3.10
C TYR A 105 13.37 -8.17 -4.33
N ASP A 106 12.87 -8.48 -5.52
CA ASP A 106 13.38 -7.91 -6.77
C ASP A 106 12.27 -7.39 -7.69
N LYS A 107 11.56 -8.31 -8.35
CA LYS A 107 10.53 -7.98 -9.33
C LYS A 107 9.15 -8.21 -8.75
N THR A 108 8.24 -7.25 -8.90
CA THR A 108 6.89 -7.40 -8.36
C THR A 108 5.93 -8.10 -9.29
N ARG A 109 5.13 -9.01 -8.72
CA ARG A 109 4.11 -9.79 -9.41
C ARG A 109 2.71 -9.44 -8.92
N PRO A 110 1.67 -9.45 -9.78
CA PRO A 110 0.28 -9.34 -9.36
C PRO A 110 -0.11 -10.51 -8.46
N ALA A 111 -0.90 -10.23 -7.42
CA ALA A 111 -1.54 -11.22 -6.57
C ALA A 111 -2.99 -11.51 -7.01
N LEU A 112 -3.31 -12.78 -7.31
CA LEU A 112 -4.64 -13.21 -7.75
C LEU A 112 -5.36 -14.04 -6.67
N LEU A 113 -6.52 -13.58 -6.21
CA LEU A 113 -7.43 -14.41 -5.41
C LEU A 113 -8.62 -14.83 -6.27
N VAL A 114 -8.84 -16.15 -6.42
CA VAL A 114 -10.04 -16.69 -7.07
C VAL A 114 -11.00 -17.18 -5.98
N ILE A 115 -12.22 -16.67 -5.98
CA ILE A 115 -13.28 -17.11 -5.07
C ILE A 115 -14.19 -18.05 -5.85
N SER A 116 -14.13 -19.34 -5.53
CA SER A 116 -14.86 -20.40 -6.22
C SER A 116 -15.14 -21.59 -5.28
N PRO A 117 -16.34 -22.21 -5.34
CA PRO A 117 -16.62 -23.43 -4.60
C PRO A 117 -15.90 -24.67 -5.16
N SER A 118 -15.29 -24.57 -6.34
CA SER A 118 -14.54 -25.63 -7.00
C SER A 118 -13.08 -25.24 -7.22
N SER A 119 -12.21 -26.22 -7.43
CA SER A 119 -10.85 -25.97 -7.91
C SER A 119 -10.89 -25.25 -9.25
N VAL A 120 -9.99 -24.29 -9.44
CA VAL A 120 -9.81 -23.52 -10.68
C VAL A 120 -8.37 -23.68 -11.12
N ASP A 121 -8.15 -24.01 -12.39
CA ASP A 121 -6.81 -24.08 -12.97
C ASP A 121 -6.34 -22.66 -13.36
N VAL A 122 -5.25 -22.22 -12.73
CA VAL A 122 -4.64 -20.91 -12.91
C VAL A 122 -3.21 -20.99 -13.46
N ALA A 123 -2.78 -22.17 -13.93
CA ALA A 123 -1.40 -22.38 -14.39
C ALA A 123 -1.03 -21.46 -15.57
N ALA A 124 -1.97 -21.22 -16.49
CA ALA A 124 -1.78 -20.31 -17.62
C ALA A 124 -1.60 -18.85 -17.16
N PHE A 125 -2.32 -18.42 -16.12
CA PHE A 125 -2.15 -17.10 -15.51
C PHE A 125 -0.74 -16.95 -14.91
N GLU A 126 -0.29 -17.92 -14.10
CA GLU A 126 1.05 -17.86 -13.50
C GLU A 126 2.16 -17.88 -14.55
N THR A 127 1.99 -18.66 -15.61
CA THR A 127 2.92 -18.68 -16.74
C THR A 127 3.00 -17.31 -17.41
N ALA A 128 1.86 -16.65 -17.63
CA ALA A 128 1.82 -15.30 -18.22
C ALA A 128 2.47 -14.25 -17.32
N VAL A 129 2.24 -14.33 -16.01
CA VAL A 129 2.87 -13.44 -15.02
C VAL A 129 4.38 -13.65 -14.99
N THR A 130 4.86 -14.89 -14.86
CA THR A 130 6.29 -15.23 -14.87
C THR A 130 6.95 -14.71 -16.14
N SER A 131 6.36 -14.98 -17.29
CA SER A 131 6.85 -14.53 -18.59
C SER A 131 6.97 -13.00 -18.68
N SER A 132 5.97 -12.28 -18.15
CA SER A 132 5.96 -10.81 -18.17
C SER A 132 6.98 -10.19 -17.21
N VAL A 133 7.21 -10.82 -16.07
CA VAL A 133 8.11 -10.34 -15.02
C VAL A 133 9.57 -10.64 -15.40
N VAL A 134 9.83 -11.84 -15.89
CA VAL A 134 11.20 -12.31 -16.16
C VAL A 134 11.78 -11.70 -17.43
N ALA A 135 10.98 -11.44 -18.47
CA ALA A 135 11.41 -10.83 -19.74
C ALA A 135 11.91 -9.36 -19.66
N ALA A 136 11.84 -8.71 -18.50
CA ALA A 136 12.46 -7.39 -18.30
C ALA A 136 14.00 -7.50 -18.31
N PRO A 137 14.73 -6.63 -19.05
CA PRO A 137 16.17 -6.74 -19.27
C PRO A 137 16.92 -6.78 -17.94
N SER A 138 17.73 -7.81 -17.77
CA SER A 138 18.50 -8.08 -16.57
C SER A 138 20.00 -8.13 -16.93
N SER A 139 20.85 -7.80 -15.97
CA SER A 139 22.29 -7.57 -16.18
C SER A 139 23.01 -8.84 -16.66
N PRO A 140 24.03 -8.75 -17.54
CA PRO A 140 24.72 -9.92 -18.10
C PRO A 140 25.58 -10.72 -17.11
N TYR A 141 25.66 -10.33 -15.84
CA TYR A 141 26.34 -11.11 -14.80
C TYR A 141 25.34 -12.01 -14.07
N GLY A 142 25.34 -13.28 -14.46
CA GLY A 142 24.47 -14.33 -13.94
C GLY A 142 24.60 -14.56 -12.43
N GLY A 143 23.44 -14.76 -11.79
CA GLY A 143 23.29 -15.02 -10.37
C GLY A 143 21.98 -14.43 -9.86
N TYR A 144 20.85 -14.96 -10.32
CA TYR A 144 19.52 -14.54 -9.85
C TYR A 144 18.98 -15.59 -8.87
N MET A 145 19.00 -15.26 -7.57
CA MET A 145 18.14 -15.88 -6.57
C MET A 145 16.89 -15.00 -6.47
N GLY A 146 15.99 -15.10 -7.45
CA GLY A 146 14.73 -14.38 -7.46
C GLY A 146 13.60 -15.38 -7.27
N THR A 147 13.11 -15.56 -6.06
CA THR A 147 12.00 -16.50 -5.80
C THR A 147 10.79 -16.18 -6.68
N THR A 148 10.49 -17.03 -7.67
CA THR A 148 9.34 -16.92 -8.57
C THR A 148 8.14 -17.68 -8.03
N TYR A 149 7.93 -17.65 -6.71
CA TYR A 149 6.78 -18.31 -6.13
C TYR A 149 5.50 -17.73 -6.74
N GLU A 150 4.63 -18.61 -7.19
CA GLU A 150 3.27 -18.31 -7.62
C GLU A 150 2.58 -17.45 -6.55
N ASN A 151 1.79 -16.48 -6.98
CA ASN A 151 1.13 -15.52 -6.10
C ASN A 151 -0.37 -15.52 -6.37
N HIS A 152 -0.95 -16.71 -6.33
CA HIS A 152 -2.38 -16.92 -6.42
C HIS A 152 -2.90 -17.74 -5.24
N GLU A 153 -4.22 -17.73 -5.06
CA GLU A 153 -4.90 -18.66 -4.18
C GLU A 153 -6.33 -18.86 -4.68
N VAL A 154 -6.86 -20.09 -4.57
CA VAL A 154 -8.28 -20.39 -4.83
C VAL A 154 -8.95 -20.74 -3.51
N ILE A 155 -9.96 -19.97 -3.12
CA ILE A 155 -10.70 -20.17 -1.87
C ILE A 155 -12.20 -20.34 -2.12
N GLU A 156 -12.84 -21.09 -1.24
CA GLU A 156 -14.30 -21.19 -1.22
C GLU A 156 -14.93 -19.83 -0.84
N PRO A 157 -16.16 -19.54 -1.32
CA PRO A 157 -16.95 -18.36 -0.94
C PRO A 157 -17.52 -18.52 0.48
N SER A 158 -16.66 -18.83 1.45
CA SER A 158 -17.02 -19.01 2.85
C SER A 158 -16.05 -18.28 3.77
N MET A 159 -16.60 -17.66 4.82
CA MET A 159 -15.85 -16.84 5.77
C MET A 159 -15.04 -15.73 5.09
N LEU A 160 -15.58 -15.10 4.03
CA LEU A 160 -14.87 -14.01 3.37
C LEU A 160 -14.77 -12.82 4.33
N PRO A 161 -13.67 -12.04 4.26
CA PRO A 161 -13.56 -10.85 5.09
C PRO A 161 -14.66 -9.82 4.78
N GLU A 162 -15.20 -9.24 5.85
CA GLU A 162 -16.23 -8.17 5.81
C GLU A 162 -15.59 -6.76 5.85
N SER A 163 -14.26 -6.66 5.92
CA SER A 163 -13.54 -5.40 5.85
C SER A 163 -12.67 -5.32 4.60
N TRP A 164 -12.69 -4.18 3.92
CA TRP A 164 -11.93 -3.98 2.69
C TRP A 164 -10.42 -4.04 2.91
N ILE A 165 -9.94 -3.69 4.11
CA ILE A 165 -8.52 -3.69 4.44
C ILE A 165 -7.90 -5.09 4.34
N ASP A 166 -8.70 -6.14 4.57
CA ASP A 166 -8.28 -7.53 4.47
C ASP A 166 -7.98 -7.96 3.03
N TYR A 167 -8.53 -7.24 2.05
CA TYR A 167 -8.23 -7.42 0.63
C TYR A 167 -7.07 -6.55 0.15
N SER A 168 -6.56 -5.63 0.99
CA SER A 168 -5.55 -4.64 0.58
C SER A 168 -4.28 -5.26 -0.03
N GLY A 169 -3.87 -6.44 0.45
CA GLY A 169 -2.70 -7.14 -0.05
C GLY A 169 -2.85 -7.78 -1.43
N LEU A 170 -4.05 -7.78 -2.00
CA LEU A 170 -4.37 -8.37 -3.31
C LEU A 170 -4.27 -7.34 -4.43
N ASP A 171 -4.05 -7.83 -5.65
CA ASP A 171 -4.12 -7.01 -6.86
C ASP A 171 -5.37 -7.30 -7.69
N ILE A 172 -5.72 -8.58 -7.80
CA ILE A 172 -6.85 -9.08 -8.59
C ILE A 172 -7.70 -10.00 -7.71
N VAL A 173 -9.02 -9.78 -7.72
CA VAL A 173 -10.01 -10.72 -7.16
C VAL A 173 -10.88 -11.20 -8.30
N ALA A 174 -11.05 -12.51 -8.47
CA ALA A 174 -11.88 -13.12 -9.50
C ALA A 174 -12.99 -13.98 -8.90
N LEU A 175 -14.23 -13.80 -9.36
CA LEU A 175 -15.39 -14.61 -8.97
C LEU A 175 -16.48 -14.59 -10.05
N SER A 176 -17.31 -15.63 -10.10
CA SER A 176 -18.42 -15.63 -11.08
C SER A 176 -19.52 -14.66 -10.68
N LEU A 177 -20.33 -14.21 -11.64
CA LEU A 177 -21.52 -13.39 -11.36
C LEU A 177 -22.49 -14.08 -10.40
N SER A 178 -22.65 -15.40 -10.53
CA SER A 178 -23.45 -16.23 -9.62
C SER A 178 -22.91 -16.17 -8.18
N GLU A 179 -21.60 -16.33 -7.98
CA GLU A 179 -21.02 -16.27 -6.64
C GLU A 179 -21.09 -14.86 -6.04
N LEU A 180 -20.86 -13.81 -6.85
CA LEU A 180 -21.06 -12.42 -6.42
C LEU A 180 -22.49 -12.16 -5.91
N GLY A 181 -23.48 -12.79 -6.56
CA GLY A 181 -24.89 -12.73 -6.15
C GLY A 181 -25.24 -13.46 -4.86
N LYS A 182 -24.41 -14.43 -4.44
CA LYS A 182 -24.60 -15.22 -3.20
C LYS A 182 -23.92 -14.61 -1.99
N LEU A 183 -22.97 -13.68 -2.18
CA LEU A 183 -22.29 -13.01 -1.08
C LEU A 183 -23.27 -12.22 -0.21
N SER A 184 -22.99 -12.18 1.09
CA SER A 184 -23.67 -11.26 2.00
C SER A 184 -23.42 -9.79 1.58
N ASN A 185 -24.24 -8.88 2.09
CA ASN A 185 -24.07 -7.46 1.80
C ASN A 185 -22.72 -6.93 2.31
N ASP A 186 -22.25 -7.38 3.47
CA ASP A 186 -21.00 -6.91 4.07
C ASP A 186 -19.77 -7.45 3.32
N GLU A 187 -19.77 -8.73 2.93
CA GLU A 187 -18.71 -9.32 2.09
C GLU A 187 -18.63 -8.63 0.73
N ARG A 188 -19.79 -8.39 0.07
CA ARG A 188 -19.83 -7.69 -1.22
C ARG A 188 -19.39 -6.23 -1.09
N ALA A 189 -19.83 -5.54 -0.03
CA ALA A 189 -19.43 -4.17 0.24
C ALA A 189 -17.92 -4.06 0.51
N ALA A 190 -17.32 -5.02 1.22
CA ALA A 190 -15.87 -5.05 1.45
C ALA A 190 -15.07 -5.14 0.15
N ILE A 191 -15.50 -5.99 -0.79
CA ILE A 191 -14.88 -6.12 -2.11
C ILE A 191 -15.05 -4.82 -2.91
N LEU A 192 -16.26 -4.23 -2.96
CA LEU A 192 -16.49 -2.99 -3.70
C LEU A 192 -15.71 -1.81 -3.11
N LYS A 193 -15.63 -1.69 -1.79
CA LYS A 193 -14.75 -0.72 -1.12
C LYS A 193 -13.28 -0.93 -1.50
N TRP A 194 -12.81 -2.17 -1.57
CA TRP A 194 -11.46 -2.49 -2.05
C TRP A 194 -11.26 -2.10 -3.52
N VAL A 195 -12.26 -2.27 -4.39
CA VAL A 195 -12.22 -1.75 -5.77
C VAL A 195 -12.16 -0.23 -5.76
N HIS A 196 -12.96 0.47 -4.94
CA HIS A 196 -12.88 1.93 -4.83
C HIS A 196 -11.49 2.43 -4.45
N CYS A 197 -10.79 1.59 -3.72
CA CYS A 197 -9.44 1.75 -3.20
C CYS A 197 -8.33 1.39 -4.23
N GLY A 198 -8.67 0.98 -5.46
CA GLY A 198 -7.69 0.69 -6.52
C GLY A 198 -7.50 -0.79 -6.86
N GLY A 199 -8.32 -1.68 -6.30
CA GLY A 199 -8.34 -3.10 -6.65
C GLY A 199 -8.87 -3.38 -8.05
N THR A 200 -8.48 -4.52 -8.63
CA THR A 200 -9.03 -5.03 -9.90
C THR A 200 -9.98 -6.20 -9.64
N LEU A 201 -11.27 -6.02 -9.91
CA LEU A 201 -12.27 -7.08 -9.79
C LEU A 201 -12.54 -7.73 -11.15
N VAL A 202 -12.47 -9.05 -11.22
CA VAL A 202 -12.86 -9.85 -12.39
C VAL A 202 -14.16 -10.57 -12.07
N VAL A 203 -15.22 -10.24 -12.79
CA VAL A 203 -16.52 -10.93 -12.73
C VAL A 203 -16.69 -11.73 -14.02
N TYR A 204 -16.78 -13.06 -13.91
CA TYR A 204 -16.89 -13.94 -15.07
C TYR A 204 -18.22 -14.69 -15.12
N ASN A 205 -18.49 -15.40 -16.22
CA ASN A 205 -19.79 -16.03 -16.49
C ASN A 205 -20.96 -15.02 -16.42
N VAL A 206 -20.78 -13.84 -17.02
CA VAL A 206 -21.85 -12.82 -17.13
C VAL A 206 -22.93 -13.27 -18.13
N ALA A 207 -22.60 -14.17 -19.05
CA ALA A 207 -23.46 -14.81 -20.06
C ALA A 207 -24.12 -13.88 -21.10
N LYS A 208 -24.11 -12.57 -20.86
CA LYS A 208 -24.64 -11.53 -21.75
C LYS A 208 -23.62 -10.40 -21.87
N PRO A 209 -23.75 -9.52 -22.88
CA PRO A 209 -23.06 -8.23 -22.87
C PRO A 209 -23.23 -7.51 -21.52
N ALA A 210 -22.15 -6.89 -21.01
CA ALA A 210 -22.13 -6.35 -19.64
C ALA A 210 -23.06 -5.16 -19.44
N ASP A 211 -23.36 -4.43 -20.51
CA ASP A 211 -24.35 -3.36 -20.60
C ASP A 211 -25.80 -3.87 -20.55
N GLU A 212 -26.05 -5.11 -20.97
CA GLU A 212 -27.36 -5.76 -20.91
C GLU A 212 -27.60 -6.57 -19.61
N SER A 213 -26.60 -6.64 -18.72
CA SER A 213 -26.69 -7.42 -17.47
C SER A 213 -27.17 -6.55 -16.30
N ASP A 214 -28.47 -6.62 -16.02
CA ASP A 214 -29.10 -5.97 -14.86
C ASP A 214 -28.49 -6.46 -13.53
N ASP A 215 -28.18 -7.76 -13.43
CA ASP A 215 -27.59 -8.34 -12.23
C ASP A 215 -26.19 -7.81 -11.97
N LEU A 216 -25.34 -7.72 -13.01
CA LEU A 216 -24.02 -7.14 -12.89
C LEU A 216 -24.10 -5.68 -12.45
N THR A 217 -24.97 -4.90 -13.09
CA THR A 217 -25.19 -3.48 -12.77
C THR A 217 -25.67 -3.29 -11.32
N ARG A 218 -26.62 -4.11 -10.87
CA ARG A 218 -27.18 -4.07 -9.51
C ARG A 218 -26.17 -4.50 -8.46
N LEU A 219 -25.44 -5.60 -8.68
CA LEU A 219 -24.51 -6.16 -7.70
C LEU A 219 -23.25 -5.31 -7.53
N LEU A 220 -22.79 -4.64 -8.59
CA LEU A 220 -21.67 -3.70 -8.55
C LEU A 220 -22.08 -2.27 -8.20
N GLU A 221 -23.38 -2.04 -8.01
CA GLU A 221 -23.96 -0.73 -7.68
C GLU A 221 -23.64 0.39 -8.67
N LEU A 222 -23.37 0.08 -9.94
CA LEU A 222 -22.81 1.02 -10.93
C LEU A 222 -23.63 2.32 -11.06
N ASN A 223 -24.95 2.21 -10.96
CA ASN A 223 -25.86 3.36 -11.06
C ASN A 223 -25.78 4.33 -9.87
N LYS A 224 -25.11 3.96 -8.76
CA LYS A 224 -24.93 4.81 -7.58
C LYS A 224 -23.69 5.69 -7.66
N HIS A 225 -22.82 5.51 -8.66
CA HIS A 225 -21.52 6.19 -8.73
C HIS A 225 -21.48 7.24 -9.84
N ALA A 226 -20.94 8.42 -9.53
CA ALA A 226 -20.59 9.46 -10.51
C ALA A 226 -19.22 9.20 -11.17
N SER A 227 -18.36 8.44 -10.49
CA SER A 227 -17.02 8.07 -10.97
C SER A 227 -17.01 6.98 -12.04
N VAL A 228 -18.17 6.40 -12.35
CA VAL A 228 -18.32 5.34 -13.33
C VAL A 228 -18.45 5.95 -14.72
N ASP A 229 -17.53 5.62 -15.62
CA ASP A 229 -17.61 6.02 -17.03
C ASP A 229 -18.95 5.60 -17.64
N GLU A 230 -19.53 6.40 -18.56
CA GLU A 230 -20.88 6.16 -19.10
C GLU A 230 -21.03 4.80 -19.79
N ALA A 231 -19.97 4.27 -20.41
CA ALA A 231 -19.99 3.00 -21.13
C ALA A 231 -18.90 2.04 -20.65
N TRP A 232 -19.17 0.74 -20.78
CA TRP A 232 -18.13 -0.28 -20.69
C TRP A 232 -17.15 -0.12 -21.86
N THR A 233 -15.85 -0.28 -21.58
CA THR A 233 -14.80 -0.24 -22.60
C THR A 233 -14.49 -1.65 -23.10
N PRO A 234 -14.68 -1.96 -24.40
CA PRO A 234 -14.35 -3.28 -24.96
C PRO A 234 -12.86 -3.63 -24.88
N ALA A 235 -12.55 -4.92 -24.97
CA ALA A 235 -11.18 -5.40 -24.99
C ALA A 235 -10.41 -4.83 -26.20
N ASN A 236 -9.21 -4.31 -25.95
CA ASN A 236 -8.39 -3.76 -27.03
C ASN A 236 -7.69 -4.90 -27.79
N LEU A 237 -8.26 -5.30 -28.92
CA LEU A 237 -7.70 -6.36 -29.78
C LEU A 237 -6.28 -6.06 -30.29
N LYS A 238 -5.87 -4.78 -30.38
CA LYS A 238 -4.47 -4.44 -30.75
C LYS A 238 -3.46 -4.87 -29.68
N ARG A 239 -3.90 -5.05 -28.43
CA ARG A 239 -3.07 -5.56 -27.33
C ARG A 239 -3.05 -7.10 -27.26
N ARG A 240 -3.87 -7.80 -28.06
CA ARG A 240 -3.91 -9.27 -28.17
C ARG A 240 -2.71 -9.77 -28.98
N GLN A 241 -1.55 -9.74 -28.34
CA GLN A 241 -0.27 -10.13 -28.94
C GLN A 241 0.34 -11.28 -28.16
N LYS A 242 0.89 -12.27 -28.87
CA LYS A 242 1.64 -13.36 -28.23
C LYS A 242 2.72 -12.78 -27.33
N ILE A 243 2.89 -13.41 -26.18
CA ILE A 243 3.97 -13.12 -25.23
C ILE A 243 5.06 -14.16 -25.40
N ASN A 244 6.29 -13.80 -25.07
CA ASN A 244 7.40 -14.75 -25.03
C ASN A 244 7.23 -15.59 -23.77
N ILE A 245 6.91 -16.88 -23.93
CA ILE A 245 6.64 -17.77 -22.80
C ILE A 245 7.97 -18.22 -22.19
N VAL A 246 8.08 -18.11 -20.88
CA VAL A 246 9.28 -18.44 -20.12
C VAL A 246 8.93 -19.40 -18.98
N LYS A 247 9.70 -20.48 -18.84
CA LYS A 247 9.70 -21.33 -17.63
C LYS A 247 10.90 -20.99 -16.75
N THR A 248 10.67 -21.03 -15.44
CA THR A 248 11.71 -20.81 -14.44
C THR A 248 11.86 -21.99 -13.50
N ASP A 249 13.05 -22.16 -12.94
CA ASP A 249 13.24 -23.03 -11.78
C ASP A 249 12.66 -22.40 -10.50
N GLN A 250 12.72 -23.13 -9.39
CA GLN A 250 12.29 -22.67 -8.07
C GLN A 250 13.05 -21.44 -7.54
N TRP A 251 14.20 -21.11 -8.13
CA TRP A 251 15.01 -19.94 -7.78
C TRP A 251 14.79 -18.76 -8.74
N GLY A 252 13.88 -18.92 -9.72
CA GLY A 252 13.52 -17.92 -10.72
C GLY A 252 14.51 -17.73 -11.86
N ASN A 253 15.46 -18.64 -12.03
CA ASN A 253 16.30 -18.63 -13.22
C ASN A 253 15.48 -19.13 -14.41
N VAL A 254 15.66 -18.48 -15.56
CA VAL A 254 15.08 -18.95 -16.82
C VAL A 254 15.69 -20.30 -17.16
N ILE A 255 14.86 -21.35 -17.17
CA ILE A 255 15.26 -22.68 -17.63
C ILE A 255 14.72 -22.97 -19.03
N GLN A 256 13.76 -22.19 -19.52
CA GLN A 256 13.28 -22.30 -20.89
C GLN A 256 12.69 -20.95 -21.35
N GLY A 257 13.05 -20.49 -22.53
CA GLY A 257 12.49 -19.32 -23.20
C GLY A 257 12.69 -19.40 -24.70
N ASP A 258 12.38 -18.33 -25.44
CA ASP A 258 12.39 -18.35 -26.92
C ASP A 258 13.76 -18.64 -27.55
N THR A 259 14.84 -18.20 -26.89
CA THR A 259 16.21 -18.25 -27.40
C THR A 259 17.14 -19.15 -26.56
N GLN A 260 16.79 -19.42 -25.30
CA GLN A 260 17.66 -20.11 -24.35
C GLN A 260 16.92 -21.17 -23.54
N VAL A 261 17.63 -22.23 -23.19
CA VAL A 261 17.14 -23.34 -22.35
C VAL A 261 18.24 -23.80 -21.39
N SER A 262 17.87 -24.28 -20.21
CA SER A 262 18.79 -24.87 -19.24
C SER A 262 18.66 -26.39 -19.26
N VAL A 263 19.75 -27.09 -19.56
CA VAL A 263 19.82 -28.56 -19.56
C VAL A 263 20.99 -28.98 -18.68
N ASN A 264 20.74 -29.80 -17.64
CA ASN A 264 21.75 -30.26 -16.68
C ASN A 264 22.60 -29.12 -16.06
N GLY A 265 22.03 -27.93 -15.88
CA GLY A 265 22.71 -26.76 -15.33
C GLY A 265 23.52 -25.93 -16.35
N TYR A 266 23.51 -26.32 -17.63
CA TYR A 266 24.07 -25.52 -18.73
C TYR A 266 22.98 -24.69 -19.39
N VAL A 267 23.19 -23.37 -19.50
CA VAL A 267 22.33 -22.49 -20.31
C VAL A 267 22.80 -22.54 -21.76
N LEU A 268 21.95 -23.03 -22.64
CA LEU A 268 22.22 -23.27 -24.06
C LEU A 268 21.37 -22.33 -24.90
N ASN A 269 21.94 -21.79 -25.98
CA ASN A 269 21.14 -21.16 -27.02
C ASN A 269 20.44 -22.24 -27.84
N ILE A 270 19.15 -22.07 -28.06
CA ILE A 270 18.33 -23.04 -28.80
C ILE A 270 18.83 -23.20 -30.25
N ASP A 271 19.30 -22.10 -30.85
CA ASP A 271 19.86 -22.12 -32.21
C ASP A 271 21.24 -22.82 -32.29
N GLU A 272 21.86 -23.14 -31.14
CA GLU A 272 23.17 -23.79 -31.02
C GLU A 272 23.07 -25.20 -30.39
N LEU A 273 21.87 -25.79 -30.34
CA LEU A 273 21.64 -27.12 -29.76
C LEU A 273 22.50 -28.20 -30.43
N ASP A 274 22.65 -28.19 -31.76
CA ASP A 274 23.45 -29.18 -32.48
C ASP A 274 24.95 -29.08 -32.15
N GLN A 275 25.44 -27.86 -31.88
CA GLN A 275 26.83 -27.64 -31.42
C GLN A 275 27.00 -28.17 -29.99
N SER A 276 25.97 -28.04 -29.16
CA SER A 276 25.96 -28.53 -27.77
C SER A 276 25.93 -30.06 -27.70
N VAL A 277 25.21 -30.72 -28.61
CA VAL A 277 25.26 -32.18 -28.78
C VAL A 277 26.64 -32.62 -29.28
N SER A 278 27.17 -31.94 -30.30
CA SER A 278 28.47 -32.27 -30.90
C SER A 278 29.65 -32.09 -29.94
N SER A 279 29.54 -31.18 -28.97
CA SER A 279 30.54 -30.95 -27.91
C SER A 279 30.34 -31.83 -26.67
N GLY A 280 29.32 -32.70 -26.66
CA GLY A 280 29.04 -33.63 -25.56
C GLY A 280 28.46 -32.97 -24.31
N ILE A 281 27.97 -31.72 -24.40
CA ILE A 281 27.36 -31.00 -23.28
C ILE A 281 25.98 -31.58 -22.95
N ILE A 282 25.24 -32.00 -23.98
CA ILE A 282 23.93 -32.66 -23.87
C ILE A 282 23.85 -33.87 -24.82
N THR A 283 22.92 -34.77 -24.53
CA THR A 283 22.59 -35.91 -25.40
C THR A 283 21.63 -35.51 -26.52
N GLN A 284 21.56 -36.32 -27.58
CA GLN A 284 20.59 -36.12 -28.66
C GLN A 284 19.14 -36.20 -28.15
N GLU A 285 18.86 -37.13 -27.24
CA GLU A 285 17.53 -37.28 -26.61
C GLU A 285 17.09 -36.00 -25.89
N GLN A 286 17.98 -35.40 -25.09
CA GLN A 286 17.71 -34.11 -24.43
C GLN A 286 17.51 -32.96 -25.42
N ALA A 287 18.27 -32.92 -26.52
CA ALA A 287 18.08 -31.90 -27.55
C ALA A 287 16.72 -32.03 -28.25
N ASP A 288 16.26 -33.26 -28.48
CA ASP A 288 14.98 -33.55 -29.11
C ASP A 288 13.79 -33.25 -28.17
N GLU A 289 13.91 -33.56 -26.87
CA GLU A 289 12.93 -33.13 -25.84
C GLU A 289 12.75 -31.61 -25.82
N VAL A 290 13.87 -30.86 -25.81
CA VAL A 290 13.83 -29.39 -25.85
C VAL A 290 13.12 -28.88 -27.11
N ARG A 291 13.38 -29.49 -28.26
CA ARG A 291 12.73 -29.12 -29.53
C ARG A 291 11.23 -29.42 -29.49
N GLU A 292 10.84 -30.56 -28.93
CA GLU A 292 9.43 -30.94 -28.80
C GLU A 292 8.68 -29.97 -27.87
N GLU A 293 9.25 -29.65 -26.71
CA GLU A 293 8.65 -28.68 -25.79
C GLU A 293 8.56 -27.27 -26.40
N ARG A 294 9.62 -26.82 -27.08
CA ARG A 294 9.59 -25.54 -27.80
C ARG A 294 8.53 -25.54 -28.89
N SER A 295 8.40 -26.63 -29.64
CA SER A 295 7.34 -26.78 -30.64
C SER A 295 5.97 -26.66 -30.00
N LYS A 296 5.72 -27.32 -28.85
CA LYS A 296 4.46 -27.17 -28.09
C LYS A 296 4.21 -25.71 -27.69
N ALA A 297 5.19 -25.03 -27.10
CA ALA A 297 5.08 -23.62 -26.69
C ALA A 297 4.82 -22.66 -27.87
N ILE A 298 5.45 -22.89 -29.04
CA ILE A 298 5.19 -22.11 -30.26
C ILE A 298 3.76 -22.34 -30.78
N THR A 299 3.26 -23.56 -30.62
CA THR A 299 1.93 -23.99 -31.09
C THR A 299 0.82 -23.54 -30.15
N GLU A 300 1.12 -23.14 -28.90
CA GLU A 300 0.13 -22.51 -28.03
C GLU A 300 -0.45 -21.25 -28.70
N THR A 301 -1.78 -21.20 -28.74
CA THR A 301 -2.55 -20.09 -29.28
C THR A 301 -3.41 -19.46 -28.20
N PHE A 302 -4.00 -18.31 -28.53
CA PHE A 302 -5.09 -17.78 -27.74
C PHE A 302 -6.26 -18.78 -27.74
N THR A 303 -6.91 -18.93 -26.60
CA THR A 303 -8.10 -19.77 -26.41
C THR A 303 -9.37 -18.94 -26.24
N TRP A 304 -9.23 -17.70 -25.75
CA TRP A 304 -10.34 -16.77 -25.66
C TRP A 304 -10.73 -16.25 -27.05
N SER A 305 -12.02 -15.92 -27.19
CA SER A 305 -12.62 -15.36 -28.41
C SER A 305 -11.85 -14.14 -28.95
N GLU A 306 -11.88 -13.96 -30.27
CA GLU A 306 -11.35 -12.76 -30.95
C GLU A 306 -12.33 -11.59 -30.94
N ASP A 307 -13.48 -11.75 -30.28
CA ASP A 307 -14.46 -10.70 -30.06
C ASP A 307 -13.94 -9.67 -29.04
N GLU A 308 -14.15 -8.38 -29.30
CA GLU A 308 -13.85 -7.31 -28.35
C GLU A 308 -14.74 -7.34 -27.10
N GLN A 309 -15.84 -8.11 -27.13
CA GLN A 309 -16.74 -8.35 -26.01
C GLN A 309 -16.32 -9.51 -25.10
N VAL A 310 -15.22 -10.21 -25.43
CA VAL A 310 -14.74 -11.35 -24.63
C VAL A 310 -14.49 -10.99 -23.17
N PHE A 311 -13.96 -9.78 -22.94
CA PHE A 311 -14.05 -9.08 -21.68
C PHE A 311 -14.21 -7.59 -21.92
N VAL A 312 -14.91 -6.92 -21.02
CA VAL A 312 -15.05 -5.47 -21.05
C VAL A 312 -14.63 -4.90 -19.70
N SER A 313 -14.11 -3.68 -19.68
CA SER A 313 -13.62 -3.03 -18.47
C SER A 313 -14.38 -1.75 -18.17
N ARG A 314 -14.55 -1.43 -16.90
CA ARG A 314 -15.12 -0.16 -16.46
C ARG A 314 -14.43 0.31 -15.19
N ARG A 315 -14.14 1.60 -15.13
CA ARG A 315 -13.57 2.22 -13.95
C ARG A 315 -14.64 2.35 -12.86
N LEU A 316 -14.24 2.08 -11.63
CA LEU A 316 -15.07 2.30 -10.44
C LEU A 316 -14.20 2.98 -9.40
N MET A 317 -14.35 4.31 -9.25
CA MET A 317 -13.46 5.17 -8.45
C MET A 317 -11.98 5.01 -8.86
N LEU A 318 -11.13 4.46 -7.99
CA LEU A 318 -9.71 4.28 -8.28
C LEU A 318 -9.41 2.91 -8.90
N GLY A 319 -10.29 1.93 -8.78
CA GLY A 319 -10.08 0.59 -9.30
C GLY A 319 -10.77 0.34 -10.63
N ASN A 320 -10.78 -0.92 -11.03
CA ASN A 320 -11.40 -1.37 -12.27
C ASN A 320 -12.19 -2.65 -12.04
N VAL A 321 -13.28 -2.79 -12.79
CA VAL A 321 -14.01 -4.03 -12.94
C VAL A 321 -13.86 -4.53 -14.36
N PHE A 322 -13.53 -5.80 -14.51
CA PHE A 322 -13.51 -6.53 -15.77
C PHE A 322 -14.66 -7.55 -15.75
N ALA A 323 -15.52 -7.49 -16.75
CA ALA A 323 -16.63 -8.42 -16.94
C ALA A 323 -16.31 -9.34 -18.11
N PHE A 324 -16.22 -10.65 -17.85
CA PHE A 324 -16.07 -11.69 -18.88
C PHE A 324 -17.43 -12.33 -19.16
N GLN A 325 -17.75 -12.49 -20.46
CA GLN A 325 -19.01 -13.16 -20.85
C GLN A 325 -19.01 -14.63 -20.39
N ASP A 326 -17.91 -15.33 -20.63
CA ASP A 326 -17.71 -16.74 -20.29
C ASP A 326 -16.70 -16.92 -19.14
N ASP A 327 -16.33 -18.17 -18.87
CA ASP A 327 -15.28 -18.53 -17.91
C ASP A 327 -13.88 -18.29 -18.53
N PRO A 328 -13.05 -17.40 -17.96
CA PRO A 328 -11.70 -17.15 -18.47
C PRO A 328 -10.71 -18.27 -18.14
N PHE A 329 -11.06 -19.22 -17.27
CA PHE A 329 -10.16 -20.27 -16.81
C PHE A 329 -10.30 -21.59 -17.62
N PRO A 330 -9.19 -22.30 -17.90
CA PRO A 330 -7.81 -21.92 -17.59
C PRO A 330 -7.26 -20.81 -18.51
N GLY A 331 -7.84 -20.62 -19.70
CA GLY A 331 -7.29 -19.74 -20.73
C GLY A 331 -5.93 -20.24 -21.25
N SER A 332 -5.22 -19.43 -22.04
CA SER A 332 -3.81 -19.65 -22.37
C SER A 332 -2.89 -18.56 -21.80
N PRO A 333 -1.57 -18.80 -21.72
CA PRO A 333 -0.63 -17.76 -21.27
C PRO A 333 -0.70 -16.49 -22.12
N HIS A 334 -1.03 -16.60 -23.41
CA HIS A 334 -1.22 -15.46 -24.29
C HIS A 334 -2.48 -14.67 -23.95
N ASP A 335 -3.58 -15.35 -23.62
CA ASP A 335 -4.84 -14.73 -23.16
C ASP A 335 -4.62 -13.90 -21.89
N TRP A 336 -4.01 -14.51 -20.87
CA TRP A 336 -3.69 -13.82 -19.63
C TRP A 336 -2.66 -12.69 -19.82
N GLY A 337 -1.70 -12.87 -20.72
CA GLY A 337 -0.77 -11.81 -21.12
C GLY A 337 -1.49 -10.60 -21.74
N TRP A 338 -2.55 -10.84 -22.52
CA TRP A 338 -3.40 -9.79 -23.07
C TRP A 338 -4.23 -9.09 -21.99
N PHE A 339 -4.84 -9.85 -21.07
CA PHE A 339 -5.57 -9.30 -19.93
C PHE A 339 -4.67 -8.42 -19.03
N LEU A 340 -3.50 -8.91 -18.63
CA LEU A 340 -2.56 -8.17 -17.77
C LEU A 340 -2.10 -6.85 -18.41
N LYS A 341 -1.91 -6.84 -19.74
CA LYS A 341 -1.61 -5.61 -20.52
C LYS A 341 -2.81 -4.66 -20.62
N SER A 342 -4.02 -5.13 -20.32
CA SER A 342 -5.25 -4.32 -20.33
C SER A 342 -5.47 -3.61 -19.00
N ILE A 343 -4.96 -4.13 -17.88
CA ILE A 343 -4.96 -3.45 -16.57
C ILE A 343 -4.06 -2.19 -16.62
N PRO A 344 -4.52 -1.04 -16.10
CA PRO A 344 -3.69 0.16 -15.97
C PRO A 344 -2.38 -0.10 -15.23
N LYS A 345 -1.28 0.46 -15.75
CA LYS A 345 0.08 0.17 -15.25
C LYS A 345 0.26 0.44 -13.77
N ASP A 346 -0.38 1.49 -13.25
CA ASP A 346 -0.37 1.92 -11.85
C ASP A 346 -1.20 1.01 -10.93
N GLN A 347 -1.97 0.06 -11.47
CA GLN A 347 -2.82 -0.86 -10.68
C GLN A 347 -2.37 -2.33 -10.74
N GLN A 348 -1.46 -2.66 -11.67
CA GLN A 348 -1.00 -4.02 -11.93
C GLN A 348 -0.37 -4.71 -10.72
N THR A 349 0.35 -3.98 -9.87
CA THR A 349 1.02 -4.55 -8.68
C THR A 349 0.95 -3.61 -7.50
N TRP A 350 1.00 -4.17 -6.29
CA TRP A 350 1.08 -3.42 -5.02
C TRP A 350 2.03 -2.22 -5.09
N THR A 351 3.26 -2.43 -5.55
CA THR A 351 4.31 -1.40 -5.53
C THR A 351 4.05 -0.26 -6.49
N ARG A 352 3.27 -0.50 -7.54
CA ARG A 352 2.84 0.56 -8.45
C ARG A 352 1.61 1.28 -7.90
N ARG A 353 0.63 0.54 -7.36
CA ARG A 353 -0.58 1.11 -6.75
C ARG A 353 -0.24 2.05 -5.61
N HIS A 354 0.63 1.59 -4.71
CA HIS A 354 0.98 2.31 -3.48
C HIS A 354 2.32 3.06 -3.57
N GLY A 355 3.18 2.77 -4.54
CA GLY A 355 4.49 3.41 -4.67
C GLY A 355 5.47 3.09 -3.52
N ILE A 356 5.14 2.11 -2.66
CA ILE A 356 5.93 1.70 -1.49
C ILE A 356 5.89 0.18 -1.31
N SER A 357 6.79 -0.34 -0.48
CA SER A 357 6.63 -1.62 0.21
C SER A 357 6.41 -1.34 1.69
N GLY A 358 5.42 -1.97 2.32
CA GLY A 358 5.24 -1.95 3.77
C GLY A 358 6.22 -2.88 4.51
N ARG A 359 6.87 -3.78 3.75
CA ARG A 359 7.81 -4.78 4.28
C ARG A 359 9.27 -4.38 4.19
N MET A 360 9.64 -3.51 3.24
CA MET A 360 11.02 -3.05 3.02
C MET A 360 11.19 -1.53 3.16
N GLY A 361 12.43 -1.12 3.42
CA GLY A 361 12.83 0.29 3.45
C GLY A 361 12.70 1.01 2.11
N SER A 362 12.46 2.31 2.16
CA SER A 362 12.35 3.19 1.00
C SER A 362 13.53 4.17 0.93
N LYS A 363 14.16 4.26 -0.26
CA LYS A 363 15.15 5.30 -0.58
C LYS A 363 14.56 6.71 -0.57
N GLU A 364 13.25 6.85 -0.76
CA GLU A 364 12.54 8.13 -0.81
C GLU A 364 12.01 8.57 0.57
N PHE A 365 12.36 7.86 1.66
CA PHE A 365 11.93 8.22 3.02
C PHE A 365 12.32 9.67 3.38
N LEU A 366 13.57 10.06 3.08
CA LEU A 366 14.10 11.39 3.42
C LEU A 366 13.54 12.54 2.57
N ASN A 367 12.81 12.24 1.49
CA ASN A 367 12.20 13.26 0.62
C ASN A 367 10.95 13.89 1.24
N PHE A 368 10.40 13.30 2.30
CA PHE A 368 9.17 13.75 2.95
C PHE A 368 9.33 13.91 4.46
N LEU A 369 10.14 14.89 4.87
CA LEU A 369 10.40 15.19 6.29
C LEU A 369 9.59 16.39 6.78
N ILE A 370 9.37 16.44 8.10
CA ILE A 370 8.79 17.60 8.80
C ILE A 370 9.87 18.71 8.87
N PRO A 371 9.62 19.92 8.34
CA PRO A 371 10.65 20.95 8.20
C PRO A 371 11.31 21.40 9.52
N SER A 372 10.57 21.43 10.63
CA SER A 372 11.13 21.84 11.93
C SER A 372 11.86 20.72 12.68
N VAL A 373 11.72 19.47 12.24
CA VAL A 373 12.48 18.32 12.76
C VAL A 373 13.80 18.28 11.98
N ARG A 374 14.57 19.38 12.10
CA ARG A 374 15.88 19.51 11.46
C ARG A 374 16.85 18.49 12.06
N GLY A 375 17.95 18.23 11.35
CA GLY A 375 19.07 17.46 11.89
C GLY A 375 19.57 18.06 13.21
N ILE A 376 20.27 17.23 13.98
CA ILE A 376 20.86 17.60 15.29
C ILE A 376 21.58 18.95 15.12
N PRO A 377 21.33 19.98 15.97
CA PRO A 377 21.99 21.28 15.89
C PRO A 377 23.46 21.17 16.31
N VAL A 378 24.30 20.57 15.45
CA VAL A 378 25.69 20.20 15.73
C VAL A 378 26.49 21.39 16.26
N LEU A 379 26.27 22.59 15.70
CA LEU A 379 26.96 23.81 16.16
C LEU A 379 26.57 24.20 17.60
N ALA A 380 25.29 24.08 17.96
CA ALA A 380 24.84 24.37 19.33
C ALA A 380 25.39 23.33 20.31
N PHE A 381 25.42 22.06 19.92
CA PHE A 381 26.03 20.99 20.71
C PHE A 381 27.55 21.18 20.85
N LEU A 382 28.27 21.51 19.78
CA LEU A 382 29.70 21.80 19.80
C LEU A 382 30.02 23.00 20.68
N LEU A 383 29.27 24.10 20.55
CA LEU A 383 29.44 25.27 21.41
C LEU A 383 29.19 24.93 22.88
N LEU A 384 28.15 24.14 23.17
CA LEU A 384 27.82 23.74 24.54
C LEU A 384 28.87 22.80 25.13
N ILE A 385 29.34 21.78 24.39
CA ILE A 385 30.41 20.88 24.82
C ILE A 385 31.72 21.66 25.03
N THR A 386 32.02 22.61 24.14
CA THR A 386 33.20 23.49 24.27
C THR A 386 33.11 24.35 25.53
N LEU A 387 31.98 25.03 25.74
CA LEU A 387 31.74 25.85 26.92
C LEU A 387 31.82 25.00 28.20
N PHE A 388 31.20 23.83 28.20
CA PHE A 388 31.23 22.87 29.30
C PHE A 388 32.65 22.42 29.63
N THR A 389 33.44 22.07 28.62
CA THR A 389 34.84 21.65 28.77
C THR A 389 35.70 22.78 29.34
N ILE A 390 35.49 24.01 28.87
CA ILE A 390 36.17 25.21 29.40
C ILE A 390 35.77 25.46 30.87
N CYS A 391 34.48 25.36 31.18
CA CYS A 391 33.96 25.55 32.53
C CYS A 391 34.53 24.52 33.51
N ILE A 392 34.48 23.22 33.19
CA ILE A 392 34.97 22.14 34.07
C ILE A 392 36.49 22.10 34.18
N GLY A 393 37.20 22.32 33.06
CA GLY A 393 38.65 22.24 33.00
C GLY A 393 39.30 23.54 33.46
N PRO A 394 39.76 24.39 32.51
CA PRO A 394 40.60 25.54 32.82
C PRO A 394 39.94 26.54 33.76
N LEU A 395 38.65 26.84 33.60
CA LEU A 395 38.00 27.89 34.38
C LEU A 395 37.84 27.49 35.86
N ASN A 396 37.26 26.30 36.11
CA ASN A 396 37.07 25.77 37.46
C ASN A 396 38.40 25.47 38.16
N TYR A 397 39.38 24.91 37.44
CA TYR A 397 40.72 24.66 37.98
C TYR A 397 41.43 25.96 38.39
N LEU A 398 41.50 26.96 37.50
CA LEU A 398 42.17 28.23 37.78
C LEU A 398 41.48 28.99 38.94
N TRP A 399 40.16 28.93 39.02
CA TRP A 399 39.40 29.56 40.10
C TRP A 399 39.65 28.90 41.47
N LEU A 400 39.63 27.56 41.55
CA LEU A 400 39.90 26.82 42.78
C LEU A 400 41.38 26.86 43.19
N TRP A 401 42.29 26.90 42.21
CA TRP A 401 43.72 27.07 42.43
C TRP A 401 44.03 28.43 43.07
N LYS A 402 43.46 29.52 42.53
CA LYS A 402 43.58 30.87 43.15
C LYS A 402 43.02 30.92 44.57
N LYS A 403 41.98 30.12 44.87
CA LYS A 403 41.39 30.02 46.21
C LYS A 403 42.04 28.96 47.11
N LYS A 404 43.08 28.25 46.65
CA LYS A 404 43.77 27.16 47.39
C LYS A 404 42.85 26.02 47.87
N HIS A 405 41.70 25.81 47.22
CA HIS A 405 40.72 24.78 47.57
C HIS A 405 40.57 23.73 46.47
N LEU A 406 41.70 23.22 45.95
CA LEU A 406 41.71 22.24 44.85
C LEU A 406 40.96 20.94 45.18
N TYR A 407 40.87 20.55 46.47
CA TYR A 407 40.11 19.36 46.89
C TYR A 407 38.61 19.46 46.55
N LEU A 408 38.06 20.67 46.39
CA LEU A 408 36.66 20.88 46.00
C LEU A 408 36.36 20.48 44.55
N LEU A 409 37.39 20.21 43.72
CA LEU A 409 37.21 19.66 42.37
C LEU A 409 36.37 18.38 42.37
N VAL A 410 36.49 17.56 43.43
CA VAL A 410 35.71 16.32 43.61
C VAL A 410 34.20 16.60 43.66
N VAL A 411 33.79 17.79 44.12
CA VAL A 411 32.38 18.19 44.22
C VAL A 411 31.96 19.05 43.03
N THR A 412 32.80 19.99 42.59
CA THR A 412 32.41 20.95 41.54
C THR A 412 32.24 20.28 40.18
N ILE A 413 33.04 19.25 39.85
CA ILE A 413 32.91 18.53 38.58
C ILE A 413 31.54 17.83 38.47
N PRO A 414 31.08 17.00 39.45
CA PRO A 414 29.73 16.44 39.44
C PRO A 414 28.62 17.49 39.38
N VAL A 415 28.75 18.61 40.10
CA VAL A 415 27.74 19.68 40.11
C VAL A 415 27.63 20.35 38.73
N PHE A 416 28.75 20.69 38.09
CA PHE A 416 28.73 21.23 36.73
C PHE A 416 28.15 20.23 35.74
N ALA A 417 28.52 18.95 35.83
CA ALA A 417 27.95 17.90 34.98
C ALA A 417 26.43 17.78 35.14
N PHE A 418 25.92 17.84 36.38
CA PHE A 418 24.49 17.79 36.67
C PHE A 418 23.76 19.02 36.11
N VAL A 419 24.26 20.23 36.36
CA VAL A 419 23.66 21.48 35.87
C VAL A 419 23.63 21.51 34.34
N THR A 420 24.70 21.12 33.68
CA THR A 420 24.75 21.08 32.22
C THR A 420 23.80 20.03 31.64
N SER A 421 23.72 18.85 32.27
CA SER A 421 22.75 17.82 31.87
C SER A 421 21.31 18.31 32.01
N LEU A 422 21.00 19.01 33.11
CA LEU A 422 19.69 19.62 33.34
C LEU A 422 19.38 20.71 32.32
N ALA A 423 20.35 21.56 31.99
CA ALA A 423 20.21 22.62 31.00
C ALA A 423 19.96 22.05 29.59
N LEU A 424 20.68 20.99 29.21
CA LEU A 424 20.46 20.28 27.94
C LEU A 424 19.07 19.64 27.88
N PHE A 425 18.63 19.01 28.97
CA PHE A 425 17.29 18.44 29.06
C PHE A 425 16.21 19.51 28.94
N ALA A 426 16.34 20.62 29.67
CA ALA A 426 15.43 21.75 29.61
C ALA A 426 15.39 22.38 28.20
N TYR A 427 16.55 22.59 27.58
CA TYR A 427 16.64 23.06 26.20
C TYR A 427 15.92 22.11 25.23
N SER A 428 16.16 20.79 25.34
CA SER A 428 15.51 19.80 24.49
C SER A 428 13.99 19.81 24.65
N ALA A 429 13.50 19.91 25.88
CA ALA A 429 12.08 19.99 26.19
C ALA A 429 11.42 21.24 25.57
N VAL A 430 12.07 22.40 25.67
CA VAL A 430 11.56 23.66 25.11
C VAL A 430 11.66 23.70 23.58
N ALA A 431 12.79 23.29 23.01
CA ALA A 431 13.06 23.39 21.57
C ALA A 431 12.20 22.41 20.73
N HIS A 432 12.00 21.18 21.22
CA HIS A 432 11.22 20.18 20.50
C HIS A 432 9.75 20.16 20.89
N GLY A 433 9.43 20.59 22.13
CA GLY A 433 8.11 20.44 22.72
C GLY A 433 7.77 18.97 23.03
N PHE A 434 6.67 18.76 23.75
CA PHE A 434 6.17 17.41 24.05
C PHE A 434 5.10 16.92 23.07
N GLY A 435 4.52 17.83 22.28
CA GLY A 435 3.46 17.48 21.32
C GLY A 435 3.98 16.77 20.06
N THR A 436 3.03 16.24 19.29
CA THR A 436 3.31 15.59 18.01
C THR A 436 3.28 16.61 16.88
N LYS A 437 4.35 16.69 16.12
CA LYS A 437 4.41 17.43 14.85
C LYS A 437 4.02 16.50 13.72
N SER A 438 3.33 17.01 12.72
CA SER A 438 2.95 16.23 11.54
C SER A 438 3.22 16.98 10.23
N ARG A 439 3.34 16.22 9.15
CA ARG A 439 3.28 16.69 7.77
C ARG A 439 2.47 15.68 6.97
N ALA A 440 1.53 16.15 6.16
CA ALA A 440 0.70 15.28 5.34
C ALA A 440 0.67 15.74 3.89
N ARG A 441 0.69 14.79 2.96
CA ARG A 441 0.45 15.00 1.53
C ARG A 441 -0.67 14.06 1.14
N THR A 442 -1.80 14.62 0.76
CA THR A 442 -3.08 13.90 0.67
C THR A 442 -3.76 14.17 -0.66
N MET A 443 -4.21 13.12 -1.31
CA MET A 443 -5.18 13.17 -2.40
C MET A 443 -6.48 12.54 -1.94
N THR A 444 -7.59 13.27 -2.01
CA THR A 444 -8.93 12.77 -1.67
C THR A 444 -9.80 12.74 -2.91
N PHE A 445 -10.39 11.59 -3.19
CA PHE A 445 -11.30 11.35 -4.30
C PHE A 445 -12.72 11.32 -3.77
N ILE A 446 -13.63 12.11 -4.33
CA ILE A 446 -15.03 12.20 -3.90
C ILE A 446 -15.95 11.80 -5.07
N ASP A 447 -16.80 10.82 -4.84
CA ASP A 447 -17.92 10.51 -5.71
C ASP A 447 -19.20 10.98 -5.02
N GLN A 448 -19.73 12.09 -5.51
CA GLN A 448 -20.84 12.78 -4.87
C GLN A 448 -22.16 12.01 -4.97
N LYS A 449 -22.32 11.13 -5.98
CA LYS A 449 -23.55 10.35 -6.17
C LYS A 449 -23.63 9.19 -5.19
N SER A 450 -22.50 8.57 -4.90
CA SER A 450 -22.39 7.47 -3.93
C SER A 450 -22.11 7.93 -2.50
N ASN A 451 -21.99 9.24 -2.27
CA ASN A 451 -21.57 9.83 -0.98
C ASN A 451 -20.30 9.16 -0.43
N THR A 452 -19.32 8.90 -1.28
CA THR A 452 -18.12 8.15 -0.92
C THR A 452 -16.89 9.00 -1.14
N ALA A 453 -15.95 8.97 -0.19
CA ALA A 453 -14.61 9.49 -0.36
C ALA A 453 -13.53 8.44 -0.13
N VAL A 454 -12.50 8.47 -0.96
CA VAL A 454 -11.28 7.69 -0.79
C VAL A 454 -10.10 8.65 -0.65
N SER A 455 -9.40 8.61 0.48
CA SER A 455 -8.19 9.41 0.70
C SER A 455 -6.93 8.53 0.70
N VAL A 456 -5.93 8.92 -0.10
CA VAL A 456 -4.57 8.36 -0.08
C VAL A 456 -3.65 9.44 0.47
N SER A 457 -2.98 9.14 1.59
CA SER A 457 -2.16 10.13 2.30
C SER A 457 -0.81 9.56 2.72
N ARG A 458 0.26 10.28 2.40
CA ARG A 458 1.56 10.09 3.05
C ARG A 458 1.66 11.01 4.24
N ILE A 459 1.86 10.43 5.42
CA ILE A 459 1.87 11.11 6.71
C ILE A 459 3.26 10.93 7.32
N ALA A 460 3.86 12.02 7.78
CA ALA A 460 5.05 12.01 8.63
C ALA A 460 4.67 12.50 10.02
N LEU A 461 5.10 11.75 11.05
CA LEU A 461 4.90 12.06 12.46
C LEU A 461 6.24 12.16 13.18
N PHE A 462 6.31 13.09 14.12
CA PHE A 462 7.41 13.20 15.08
C PHE A 462 6.83 13.57 16.44
N ALA A 463 6.83 12.62 17.37
CA ALA A 463 6.37 12.84 18.73
C ALA A 463 7.53 13.28 19.63
N GLY A 464 7.41 14.43 20.30
CA GLY A 464 8.35 14.80 21.35
C GLY A 464 8.32 13.79 22.50
N LEU A 465 7.11 13.45 22.93
CA LEU A 465 6.78 12.31 23.78
C LEU A 465 5.74 11.45 23.05
N ALA A 466 6.03 10.17 22.84
CA ALA A 466 5.09 9.25 22.22
C ALA A 466 3.79 9.14 23.05
N PRO A 467 2.61 9.08 22.39
CA PRO A 467 1.35 8.91 23.09
C PRO A 467 1.35 7.55 23.83
N GLY A 468 1.11 7.57 25.14
CA GLY A 468 1.08 6.34 25.94
C GLY A 468 0.00 5.35 25.51
N GLY A 469 -1.05 5.84 24.83
CA GLY A 469 -2.11 5.03 24.25
C GLY A 469 -1.89 4.62 22.79
N GLY A 470 -0.68 4.76 22.22
CA GLY A 470 -0.41 4.35 20.83
C GLY A 470 -1.16 5.17 19.76
N LEU A 471 -1.34 4.57 18.58
CA LEU A 471 -2.07 5.17 17.46
C LEU A 471 -3.45 4.52 17.29
N ARG A 472 -4.47 5.30 17.00
CA ARG A 472 -5.86 4.85 16.83
C ARG A 472 -6.38 5.24 15.45
N PHE A 473 -6.85 4.26 14.70
CA PHE A 473 -7.46 4.42 13.40
C PHE A 473 -8.82 3.73 13.37
N THR A 474 -9.71 4.21 12.51
CA THR A 474 -10.94 3.49 12.20
C THR A 474 -10.62 2.18 11.46
N PRO A 475 -11.51 1.17 11.52
CA PRO A 475 -11.39 -0.02 10.70
C PRO A 475 -11.42 0.23 9.18
N GLU A 476 -11.81 1.45 8.77
CA GLU A 476 -11.91 1.86 7.37
C GLU A 476 -10.63 2.51 6.83
N THR A 477 -9.56 2.56 7.63
CA THR A 477 -8.26 3.11 7.24
C THR A 477 -7.18 2.03 7.24
N ALA A 478 -6.64 1.67 6.07
CA ALA A 478 -5.45 0.85 5.96
C ALA A 478 -4.19 1.70 6.24
N VAL A 479 -3.27 1.17 7.07
CA VAL A 479 -2.05 1.87 7.51
C VAL A 479 -0.81 1.06 7.14
N PHE A 480 0.01 1.62 6.25
CA PHE A 480 1.23 1.00 5.76
C PHE A 480 2.45 1.81 6.23
N PRO A 481 3.32 1.26 7.07
CA PRO A 481 4.52 1.98 7.49
C PRO A 481 5.47 2.16 6.31
N ILE A 482 6.16 3.30 6.29
CA ILE A 482 7.24 3.58 5.34
C ILE A 482 8.53 3.64 6.15
N TRP A 483 9.44 2.71 5.89
CA TRP A 483 10.70 2.60 6.62
C TRP A 483 11.82 3.37 5.90
N PRO A 484 12.80 3.93 6.63
CA PRO A 484 14.06 4.38 6.03
C PRO A 484 14.75 3.25 5.25
N ASN A 485 15.54 3.62 4.24
CA ASN A 485 16.37 2.67 3.50
C ASN A 485 17.25 1.83 4.45
N LYS A 486 17.42 0.53 4.16
CA LYS A 486 18.17 -0.44 4.99
C LYS A 486 17.66 -0.64 6.43
N THR A 487 16.47 -0.12 6.76
CA THR A 487 15.79 -0.41 8.03
C THR A 487 14.47 -1.12 7.75
N GLY A 488 13.91 -1.78 8.77
CA GLY A 488 12.65 -2.50 8.64
C GLY A 488 11.83 -2.41 9.91
N PHE A 489 10.80 -3.26 9.94
CA PHE A 489 9.98 -3.46 11.13
C PHE A 489 10.84 -4.05 12.27
N ASP A 490 10.65 -3.51 13.46
CA ASP A 490 11.36 -3.88 14.69
C ASP A 490 10.41 -4.68 15.59
N TRP A 491 9.33 -4.06 16.04
CA TRP A 491 8.23 -4.74 16.72
C TRP A 491 7.00 -3.83 16.73
N GLY A 492 5.84 -4.41 17.04
CA GLY A 492 4.60 -3.67 17.12
C GLY A 492 3.44 -4.54 17.58
N THR A 493 2.48 -3.92 18.25
CA THR A 493 1.26 -4.59 18.70
C THR A 493 0.04 -3.89 18.16
N VAL A 494 -0.89 -4.65 17.59
CA VAL A 494 -2.19 -4.17 17.10
C VAL A 494 -3.31 -4.89 17.85
N ASP A 495 -4.23 -4.11 18.39
CA ASP A 495 -5.45 -4.60 19.00
C ASP A 495 -6.63 -4.24 18.10
N TRP A 496 -7.39 -5.26 17.70
CA TRP A 496 -8.57 -5.17 16.83
C TRP A 496 -9.89 -5.35 17.58
N THR A 497 -9.87 -5.33 18.92
CA THR A 497 -11.05 -5.62 19.74
C THR A 497 -12.20 -4.64 19.48
N GLU A 498 -11.91 -3.34 19.49
CA GLU A 498 -12.92 -2.29 19.28
C GLU A 498 -12.73 -1.53 17.95
N GLN A 499 -11.47 -1.33 17.56
CA GLN A 499 -11.06 -0.55 16.39
C GLN A 499 -9.62 -0.93 16.02
N GLN A 500 -9.04 -0.30 15.01
CA GLN A 500 -7.62 -0.50 14.70
C GLN A 500 -6.74 0.29 15.69
N HIS A 501 -6.26 -0.40 16.73
CA HIS A 501 -5.43 0.22 17.77
C HIS A 501 -4.00 -0.28 17.70
N LEU A 502 -3.12 0.52 17.10
CA LEU A 502 -1.66 0.34 17.07
C LEU A 502 -1.08 0.75 18.43
N THR A 503 -1.28 -0.12 19.42
CA THR A 503 -1.01 0.12 20.85
C THR A 503 0.44 0.52 21.17
N SER A 504 1.43 -0.14 20.55
CA SER A 504 2.85 0.07 20.86
C SER A 504 3.76 -0.33 19.70
N GLY A 505 4.98 0.23 19.65
CA GLY A 505 6.01 -0.05 18.64
C GLY A 505 5.93 0.79 17.36
N TRP A 506 4.75 1.34 17.04
CA TRP A 506 4.49 2.04 15.77
C TRP A 506 4.93 3.52 15.74
N LEU A 507 4.93 4.22 16.88
CA LEU A 507 5.41 5.61 17.00
C LEU A 507 6.29 5.75 18.25
N ARG A 508 7.56 6.07 18.05
CA ARG A 508 8.55 6.24 19.12
C ARG A 508 8.85 7.71 19.39
N SER A 509 9.15 8.04 20.64
CA SER A 509 9.58 9.39 21.04
C SER A 509 10.83 9.79 20.25
N ARG A 510 10.84 11.01 19.74
CA ARG A 510 11.94 11.63 19.00
C ARG A 510 12.43 10.81 17.79
N THR A 511 11.57 9.96 17.24
CA THR A 511 11.85 9.18 16.03
C THR A 511 11.04 9.73 14.86
N ARG A 512 11.62 9.72 13.65
CA ARG A 512 10.90 10.05 12.42
C ARG A 512 10.09 8.84 12.01
N THR A 513 8.77 8.98 11.98
CA THR A 513 7.86 7.91 11.59
C THR A 513 7.06 8.37 10.36
N GLN A 514 6.89 7.48 9.38
CA GLN A 514 6.05 7.76 8.21
C GLN A 514 5.09 6.60 7.95
N PHE A 515 3.91 6.94 7.47
CA PHE A 515 2.89 6.01 7.02
C PHE A 515 2.37 6.45 5.65
N LEU A 516 2.03 5.49 4.80
CA LEU A 516 1.01 5.65 3.78
C LEU A 516 -0.30 5.15 4.39
N THR A 517 -1.31 5.99 4.41
CA THR A 517 -2.65 5.64 4.86
C THR A 517 -3.60 5.71 3.69
N MET A 518 -4.55 4.78 3.65
CA MET A 518 -5.61 4.77 2.67
C MET A 518 -6.94 4.54 3.37
N SER A 519 -7.90 5.43 3.17
CA SER A 519 -9.18 5.40 3.88
C SER A 519 -10.33 5.43 2.89
N HIS A 520 -11.38 4.67 3.19
CA HIS A 520 -12.68 4.72 2.53
C HIS A 520 -13.70 5.25 3.54
N ARG A 521 -14.44 6.31 3.23
CA ARG A 521 -15.41 6.88 4.15
C ARG A 521 -16.65 7.39 3.44
N ASP A 522 -17.72 7.54 4.21
CA ASP A 522 -18.89 8.27 3.76
C ASP A 522 -18.59 9.77 3.72
N GLU A 523 -18.99 10.43 2.65
CA GLU A 523 -18.81 11.86 2.42
C GLU A 523 -20.09 12.45 1.86
N ARG A 524 -20.77 13.26 2.67
CA ARG A 524 -22.03 13.92 2.28
C ARG A 524 -21.81 15.33 1.75
N GLY A 525 -20.64 15.91 2.00
CA GLY A 525 -20.28 17.21 1.46
C GLY A 525 -20.12 17.13 -0.06
N ARG A 526 -20.62 18.15 -0.77
CA ARG A 526 -20.59 18.19 -2.24
C ARG A 526 -20.39 19.60 -2.76
N LEU A 527 -19.75 19.70 -3.92
CA LEU A 527 -19.85 20.88 -4.76
C LEU A 527 -21.13 20.80 -5.59
N THR A 528 -21.96 21.84 -5.48
CA THR A 528 -23.11 22.01 -6.37
C THR A 528 -22.68 22.92 -7.51
N VAL A 529 -22.66 22.42 -8.73
CA VAL A 529 -22.28 23.17 -9.93
C VAL A 529 -23.55 23.43 -10.75
N THR A 530 -23.78 24.70 -11.07
CA THR A 530 -24.96 25.13 -11.84
C THR A 530 -24.52 26.07 -12.97
N PRO A 531 -24.84 25.76 -14.24
CA PRO A 531 -24.55 26.66 -15.35
C PRO A 531 -25.25 28.02 -15.18
N LYS A 532 -24.55 29.11 -15.54
CA LYS A 532 -25.09 30.49 -15.47
C LYS A 532 -24.75 31.25 -16.76
N GLY A 533 -25.09 30.67 -17.90
CA GLY A 533 -24.69 31.11 -19.24
C GLY A 533 -23.46 30.36 -19.76
N ASP A 534 -23.04 30.65 -20.99
CA ASP A 534 -22.02 29.86 -21.69
C ASP A 534 -20.60 29.99 -21.08
N ASP A 535 -20.27 31.14 -20.49
CA ASP A 535 -18.92 31.43 -19.96
C ASP A 535 -18.86 31.51 -18.43
N LYS A 536 -19.91 31.07 -17.72
CA LYS A 536 -20.01 31.20 -16.26
C LYS A 536 -20.65 29.99 -15.60
N LEU A 537 -20.04 29.55 -14.49
CA LEU A 537 -20.61 28.55 -13.60
C LEU A 537 -20.84 29.14 -12.22
N ASN A 538 -21.99 28.88 -11.62
CA ASN A 538 -22.19 29.12 -10.19
C ASN A 538 -21.88 27.84 -9.41
N VAL A 539 -20.98 27.93 -8.43
CA VAL A 539 -20.53 26.81 -7.61
C VAL A 539 -20.78 27.09 -6.13
N THR A 540 -21.43 26.15 -5.45
CA THR A 540 -21.65 26.16 -4.00
C THR A 540 -20.80 25.09 -3.33
N ASN A 541 -19.94 25.49 -2.40
CA ASN A 541 -19.13 24.58 -1.60
C ASN A 541 -19.91 24.03 -0.41
N GLY A 542 -20.46 22.82 -0.52
CA GLY A 542 -21.11 22.10 0.57
C GLY A 542 -20.17 21.20 1.37
N LEU A 543 -18.85 21.25 1.15
CA LEU A 543 -17.87 20.51 1.93
C LEU A 543 -17.61 21.23 3.27
N GLU A 544 -17.12 20.50 4.27
CA GLU A 544 -16.80 21.07 5.59
C GLU A 544 -15.56 21.97 5.58
N TRP A 545 -14.78 21.94 4.50
CA TRP A 545 -13.51 22.65 4.34
C TRP A 545 -13.55 23.74 3.28
N GLY A 546 -12.76 24.79 3.50
CA GLY A 546 -12.53 25.85 2.53
C GLY A 546 -11.65 25.40 1.36
N LEU A 547 -12.00 25.84 0.15
CA LEU A 547 -11.23 25.61 -1.07
C LEU A 547 -10.34 26.82 -1.34
N GLN A 548 -9.03 26.62 -1.33
CA GLN A 548 -8.06 27.68 -1.65
C GLN A 548 -8.08 28.00 -3.15
N SER A 549 -8.11 26.96 -3.98
CA SER A 549 -8.23 27.08 -5.44
C SER A 549 -9.02 25.88 -5.97
N LEU A 550 -9.83 26.10 -7.00
CA LEU A 550 -10.75 25.14 -7.57
C LEU A 550 -10.72 25.25 -9.10
N ILE A 551 -10.59 24.11 -9.77
CA ILE A 551 -10.87 23.93 -11.19
C ILE A 551 -12.09 23.04 -11.31
N VAL A 552 -13.08 23.45 -12.12
CA VAL A 552 -14.25 22.65 -12.46
C VAL A 552 -14.28 22.45 -13.97
N MET A 553 -14.45 21.20 -14.41
CA MET A 553 -14.78 20.87 -15.79
C MET A 553 -16.29 20.69 -15.88
N ASP A 554 -16.93 21.45 -16.75
CA ASP A 554 -18.34 21.24 -17.08
C ASP A 554 -18.55 19.97 -17.92
N GLU A 555 -19.81 19.71 -18.30
CA GLU A 555 -20.20 18.60 -19.18
C GLU A 555 -19.61 18.72 -20.60
N SER A 556 -19.29 19.95 -21.05
CA SER A 556 -18.72 20.20 -22.37
C SER A 556 -17.19 20.01 -22.43
N GLY A 557 -16.54 19.85 -21.27
CA GLY A 557 -15.08 19.80 -21.15
C GLY A 557 -14.41 21.17 -21.10
N GLN A 558 -15.17 22.23 -20.86
CA GLN A 558 -14.65 23.57 -20.58
C GLN A 558 -14.26 23.71 -19.10
N ALA A 559 -13.08 24.29 -18.88
CA ALA A 559 -12.52 24.48 -17.55
C ALA A 559 -12.87 25.86 -16.99
N PHE A 560 -13.32 25.89 -15.74
CA PHE A 560 -13.65 27.08 -14.97
C PHE A 560 -12.79 27.15 -13.71
N TYR A 561 -12.48 28.37 -13.26
CA TYR A 561 -11.57 28.58 -12.13
C TYR A 561 -12.16 29.48 -11.05
N GLY A 562 -11.86 29.14 -9.79
CA GLY A 562 -12.18 29.92 -8.60
C GLY A 562 -11.14 29.81 -7.51
N GLU A 563 -11.15 30.77 -6.59
CA GLU A 563 -10.24 30.84 -5.44
C GLU A 563 -10.99 31.24 -4.18
N ASN A 564 -10.44 30.87 -3.02
CA ASN A 564 -10.89 31.29 -1.70
C ASN A 564 -12.41 31.12 -1.51
N ILE A 565 -12.89 29.88 -1.62
CA ILE A 565 -14.30 29.52 -1.48
C ILE A 565 -14.49 28.87 -0.10
N PRO A 566 -14.96 29.60 0.92
CA PRO A 566 -15.19 29.03 2.25
C PRO A 566 -16.20 27.88 2.24
N ALA A 567 -16.18 27.06 3.28
CA ALA A 567 -17.23 26.07 3.52
C ALA A 567 -18.61 26.76 3.58
N GLY A 568 -19.60 26.20 2.88
CA GLY A 568 -20.96 26.72 2.78
C GLY A 568 -21.15 27.92 1.83
N ALA A 569 -20.09 28.45 1.22
CA ALA A 569 -20.18 29.62 0.35
C ALA A 569 -20.52 29.28 -1.11
N SER A 570 -21.13 30.24 -1.82
CA SER A 570 -21.36 30.18 -3.27
C SER A 570 -20.54 31.24 -3.98
N THR A 571 -20.00 30.91 -5.15
CA THR A 571 -19.23 31.84 -5.99
C THR A 571 -19.52 31.61 -7.47
N GLU A 572 -19.28 32.64 -8.27
CA GLU A 572 -19.33 32.56 -9.73
C GLU A 572 -17.91 32.33 -10.28
N LEU A 573 -17.75 31.27 -11.06
CA LEU A 573 -16.53 30.91 -11.76
C LEU A 573 -16.61 31.41 -13.20
N ALA A 574 -15.46 31.80 -13.73
CA ALA A 574 -15.27 32.15 -15.13
C ALA A 574 -14.37 31.13 -15.82
N VAL A 575 -14.41 31.11 -17.15
CA VAL A 575 -13.53 30.27 -17.98
C VAL A 575 -12.06 30.47 -17.57
N MET A 576 -11.37 29.36 -17.35
CA MET A 576 -10.00 29.33 -16.85
C MET A 576 -9.03 29.89 -17.90
N THR A 577 -8.25 30.88 -17.49
CA THR A 577 -7.14 31.44 -18.28
C THR A 577 -5.84 30.67 -18.06
N ALA A 578 -4.87 30.84 -18.96
CA ALA A 578 -3.54 30.25 -18.82
C ALA A 578 -2.79 30.71 -17.56
N GLU A 579 -3.01 31.96 -17.11
CA GLU A 579 -2.41 32.48 -15.88
C GLU A 579 -3.06 31.87 -14.63
N GLN A 580 -4.38 31.73 -14.59
CA GLN A 580 -5.08 31.03 -13.51
C GLN A 580 -4.65 29.56 -13.40
N LYS A 581 -4.41 28.90 -14.55
CA LYS A 581 -3.83 27.56 -14.55
C LYS A 581 -2.45 27.52 -13.88
N LYS A 582 -1.57 28.50 -14.17
CA LYS A 582 -0.26 28.60 -13.49
C LYS A 582 -0.41 28.82 -11.99
N LEU A 583 -1.40 29.62 -11.56
CA LEU A 583 -1.69 29.85 -10.14
C LEU A 583 -2.12 28.56 -9.44
N PHE A 584 -3.04 27.79 -10.04
CA PHE A 584 -3.43 26.48 -9.52
C PHE A 584 -2.23 25.53 -9.39
N VAL A 585 -1.42 25.41 -10.45
CA VAL A 585 -0.22 24.57 -10.44
C VAL A 585 0.80 25.04 -9.39
N ALA A 586 0.94 26.34 -9.17
CA ALA A 586 1.79 26.88 -8.11
C ALA A 586 1.27 26.52 -6.71
N SER A 587 -0.04 26.61 -6.49
CA SER A 587 -0.70 26.23 -5.23
C SER A 587 -0.53 24.74 -4.93
N ALA A 588 -0.76 23.88 -5.93
CA ALA A 588 -0.56 22.43 -5.86
C ALA A 588 0.91 22.00 -5.65
N ASN A 589 1.87 22.91 -5.87
CA ASN A 589 3.31 22.68 -5.67
C ASN A 589 3.89 23.45 -4.48
N SER A 590 3.06 24.07 -3.64
CA SER A 590 3.52 24.89 -2.50
C SER A 590 4.42 24.12 -1.51
N PHE A 591 4.17 22.83 -1.30
CA PHE A 591 4.94 21.96 -0.40
C PHE A 591 5.39 20.64 -1.06
N PRO A 592 6.38 20.66 -1.96
CA PRO A 592 6.78 19.49 -2.73
C PRO A 592 7.50 18.44 -1.87
N MET A 593 7.57 17.21 -2.39
CA MET A 593 8.35 16.09 -1.81
C MET A 593 9.84 16.23 -2.12
N ASN A 594 10.44 17.32 -1.65
CA ASN A 594 11.88 17.51 -1.73
C ASN A 594 12.49 17.35 -0.33
N PRO A 595 13.69 16.75 -0.24
CA PRO A 595 14.43 16.79 1.01
C PRO A 595 14.61 18.26 1.41
N PRO A 596 14.45 18.60 2.71
CA PRO A 596 14.72 19.96 3.17
C PRO A 596 16.12 20.37 2.68
N LYS A 597 16.28 21.61 2.17
CA LYS A 597 17.60 22.11 1.74
C LYS A 597 18.57 22.04 2.93
N VAL A 598 19.35 20.97 3.02
CA VAL A 598 20.41 20.84 4.02
C VAL A 598 21.52 21.76 3.56
N GLY A 599 21.89 22.75 4.38
CA GLY A 599 23.08 23.55 4.14
C GLY A 599 24.26 22.61 3.94
N ARG A 600 25.02 22.81 2.86
CA ARG A 600 26.12 21.98 2.31
C ARG A 600 27.29 21.63 3.27
N ARG A 601 27.12 21.60 4.60
CA ARG A 601 28.21 21.44 5.59
C ARG A 601 27.83 20.62 6.82
N SER A 602 27.12 19.52 6.65
CA SER A 602 26.99 18.53 7.72
C SER A 602 27.22 17.17 7.10
N GLY A 603 28.45 16.68 7.23
CA GLY A 603 28.81 15.34 6.81
C GLY A 603 27.92 14.33 7.51
N ASP A 604 27.50 13.32 6.74
CA ASP A 604 26.84 12.10 7.17
C ASP A 604 27.69 11.33 8.18
N MET A 605 27.72 11.82 9.42
CA MET A 605 28.56 11.28 10.49
C MET A 605 27.74 10.39 11.44
N PHE A 606 26.74 9.66 10.92
CA PHE A 606 26.02 8.58 11.61
C PHE A 606 25.48 7.54 10.61
N GLU A 607 26.13 7.36 9.47
CA GLU A 607 25.94 6.19 8.61
C GLU A 607 26.86 5.08 9.14
N TRP A 608 26.52 4.54 10.32
CA TRP A 608 27.05 3.23 10.70
C TRP A 608 26.27 2.21 9.85
N ASP A 609 26.88 1.80 8.74
CA ASP A 609 26.55 0.61 7.95
C ASP A 609 26.72 -0.64 8.84
N PHE A 610 25.86 -0.79 9.84
CA PHE A 610 25.68 -2.04 10.56
C PHE A 610 24.59 -2.79 9.82
N ASP A 611 25.02 -3.71 8.95
CA ASP A 611 24.19 -4.66 8.25
C ASP A 611 23.77 -5.76 9.25
N PRO A 612 22.52 -5.82 9.75
CA PRO A 612 22.14 -6.90 10.66
C PRO A 612 21.93 -8.21 9.91
N TYR A 613 21.92 -8.19 8.57
CA TYR A 613 21.67 -9.37 7.74
C TYR A 613 22.75 -9.49 6.67
N TYR A 614 23.76 -10.31 6.97
CA TYR A 614 24.66 -10.87 5.97
C TYR A 614 23.87 -11.30 4.72
N GLY A 615 24.01 -10.54 3.63
CA GLY A 615 23.69 -10.96 2.27
C GLY A 615 22.56 -10.17 1.58
N TYR A 616 22.93 -9.42 0.54
CA TYR A 616 22.05 -9.06 -0.57
C TYR A 616 20.87 -8.12 -0.26
N GLY A 617 21.09 -6.99 0.44
CA GLY A 617 20.11 -5.93 0.62
C GLY A 617 19.70 -5.23 -0.69
N ARG A 618 18.82 -5.85 -1.49
CA ARG A 618 18.16 -5.23 -2.65
C ARG A 618 16.88 -4.52 -2.18
N SER A 619 16.74 -3.25 -2.58
CA SER A 619 15.50 -2.49 -2.45
C SER A 619 14.58 -2.91 -3.58
N VAL A 620 13.32 -3.26 -3.29
CA VAL A 620 12.30 -3.33 -4.35
C VAL A 620 12.25 -1.98 -5.08
N THR A 621 12.05 -2.05 -6.39
CA THR A 621 11.93 -0.89 -7.28
C THR A 621 10.57 -0.19 -7.10
N ALA A 622 10.22 0.16 -5.87
CA ALA A 622 9.05 0.96 -5.55
C ALA A 622 9.45 2.45 -5.52
N SER A 623 8.68 3.28 -6.22
CA SER A 623 8.83 4.73 -6.18
C SER A 623 7.49 5.36 -5.84
N TYR A 624 7.47 6.24 -4.85
CA TYR A 624 6.25 6.90 -4.41
C TYR A 624 5.67 7.78 -5.55
N LYS A 625 6.50 8.23 -6.48
CA LYS A 625 6.05 8.95 -7.69
C LYS A 625 5.17 8.13 -8.62
N THR A 626 5.28 6.80 -8.56
CA THR A 626 4.46 5.89 -9.37
C THR A 626 3.12 5.55 -8.72
N ASN A 627 2.91 5.94 -7.45
CA ASN A 627 1.64 5.79 -6.74
C ASN A 627 0.50 6.45 -7.54
N MET A 628 -0.67 5.81 -7.51
CA MET A 628 -1.85 6.27 -8.25
C MET A 628 -2.31 7.69 -7.87
N ALA A 629 -2.24 8.07 -6.60
CA ALA A 629 -2.54 9.42 -6.12
C ALA A 629 -1.54 10.45 -6.64
N GLU A 630 -0.25 10.14 -6.70
CA GLU A 630 0.76 11.03 -7.28
C GLU A 630 0.65 11.10 -8.80
N THR A 631 0.29 9.99 -9.47
CA THR A 631 0.04 9.99 -10.91
C THR A 631 -1.14 10.91 -11.26
N GLN A 632 -2.22 10.86 -10.49
CA GLN A 632 -3.32 11.82 -10.62
C GLN A 632 -2.89 13.25 -10.25
N TRP A 633 -2.07 13.42 -9.22
CA TRP A 633 -1.53 14.74 -8.86
C TRP A 633 -0.71 15.34 -10.01
N GLU A 634 0.13 14.54 -10.67
CA GLU A 634 0.96 14.95 -11.80
C GLU A 634 0.13 15.23 -13.06
N SER A 635 -0.95 14.48 -13.32
CA SER A 635 -1.83 14.73 -14.48
C SER A 635 -2.51 16.11 -14.39
N LEU A 636 -2.90 16.52 -13.18
CA LEU A 636 -3.46 17.84 -12.90
C LEU A 636 -2.45 18.98 -13.12
N LYS A 637 -1.15 18.70 -13.01
CA LYS A 637 -0.08 19.70 -13.22
C LYS A 637 0.38 19.79 -14.67
N ASN A 638 0.48 18.67 -15.37
CA ASN A 638 1.22 18.56 -16.63
C ASN A 638 0.36 18.65 -17.90
N SER A 639 -0.96 18.76 -17.79
CA SER A 639 -1.86 18.87 -18.95
C SER A 639 -1.50 20.10 -19.81
N ARG A 640 -0.95 19.90 -21.01
CA ARG A 640 -0.83 20.95 -22.04
C ARG A 640 -2.21 21.16 -22.67
N GLY A 641 -3.16 21.69 -21.91
CA GLY A 641 -4.58 21.77 -22.29
C GLY A 641 -5.50 21.38 -21.12
N ASN A 642 -6.78 21.12 -21.40
CA ASN A 642 -7.74 20.62 -20.41
C ASN A 642 -7.67 19.08 -20.22
N ASP A 643 -6.77 18.39 -20.92
CA ASP A 643 -6.64 16.92 -21.04
C ASP A 643 -6.41 16.12 -19.73
N GLY A 644 -6.35 16.76 -18.56
CA GLY A 644 -6.12 16.08 -17.27
C GLY A 644 -7.38 15.82 -16.45
N LEU A 645 -8.50 16.43 -16.81
CA LEU A 645 -9.78 16.32 -16.11
C LEU A 645 -10.84 15.86 -17.13
N GLN A 646 -11.60 14.82 -16.78
CA GLN A 646 -12.75 14.39 -17.58
C GLN A 646 -13.90 15.42 -17.44
N PRO A 647 -14.86 15.47 -18.38
CA PRO A 647 -16.09 16.21 -18.17
C PRO A 647 -16.76 15.83 -16.84
N SER A 648 -17.47 16.78 -16.22
CA SER A 648 -18.15 16.59 -14.92
C SER A 648 -17.21 16.19 -13.77
N THR A 649 -15.99 16.72 -13.77
CA THR A 649 -15.02 16.55 -12.67
C THR A 649 -14.51 17.87 -12.15
N TYR A 650 -13.95 17.86 -10.95
CA TYR A 650 -13.30 19.03 -10.36
C TYR A 650 -12.04 18.64 -9.57
N ALA A 651 -11.13 19.60 -9.44
CA ALA A 651 -9.95 19.46 -8.61
C ALA A 651 -9.76 20.72 -7.75
N ALA A 652 -9.43 20.53 -6.47
CA ALA A 652 -9.24 21.64 -5.53
C ALA A 652 -8.02 21.45 -4.64
N VAL A 653 -7.37 22.56 -4.30
CA VAL A 653 -6.43 22.64 -3.18
C VAL A 653 -7.21 23.09 -1.96
N VAL A 654 -7.11 22.33 -0.87
CA VAL A 654 -7.89 22.55 0.35
C VAL A 654 -7.02 23.19 1.42
N SER A 655 -7.57 24.17 2.16
CA SER A 655 -6.83 24.91 3.20
C SER A 655 -6.60 24.09 4.47
N GLU A 656 -7.45 23.10 4.71
CA GLU A 656 -7.46 22.27 5.92
C GLU A 656 -7.40 20.78 5.58
N SER A 657 -7.18 19.95 6.59
CA SER A 657 -7.14 18.50 6.44
C SER A 657 -8.53 17.97 6.10
N PRO A 658 -8.74 17.28 4.96
CA PRO A 658 -10.07 16.81 4.54
C PRO A 658 -10.40 15.50 5.25
N GLY A 659 -10.56 15.55 6.57
CA GLY A 659 -10.99 14.41 7.39
C GLY A 659 -10.01 13.23 7.47
N ILE A 660 -8.72 13.42 7.15
CA ILE A 660 -7.74 12.31 7.22
C ILE A 660 -7.32 11.97 8.65
N GLU A 661 -7.18 10.68 8.93
CA GLU A 661 -6.76 10.17 10.24
C GLU A 661 -5.24 10.16 10.39
N MET A 662 -4.73 10.80 11.44
CA MET A 662 -3.29 10.83 11.75
C MET A 662 -2.86 9.72 12.73
N GLY A 663 -3.80 8.96 13.28
CA GLY A 663 -3.56 8.01 14.37
C GLY A 663 -3.43 8.65 15.76
N VAL A 664 -3.32 9.97 15.85
CA VAL A 664 -3.23 10.74 17.10
C VAL A 664 -4.25 11.86 17.10
N GLU A 665 -4.86 12.13 18.25
CA GLU A 665 -5.97 13.09 18.38
C GLU A 665 -5.58 14.52 17.98
N LYS A 666 -4.36 14.96 18.33
CA LYS A 666 -3.88 16.32 18.05
C LYS A 666 -2.45 16.31 17.54
N THR A 667 -2.26 16.93 16.38
CA THR A 667 -0.93 17.21 15.81
C THR A 667 -0.75 18.69 15.54
N ARG A 668 0.49 19.10 15.39
CA ARG A 668 0.85 20.41 14.84
C ARG A 668 1.28 20.24 13.39
N PRO A 669 0.39 20.47 12.40
CA PRO A 669 0.72 20.30 10.99
C PRO A 669 1.77 21.32 10.54
N GLN A 670 2.69 20.89 9.67
CA GLN A 670 3.73 21.72 9.08
C GLN A 670 3.97 21.33 7.63
N ALA A 671 3.88 22.29 6.71
CA ALA A 671 4.09 22.07 5.28
C ALA A 671 3.25 20.89 4.72
N SER A 672 2.01 20.78 5.23
CA SER A 672 1.02 19.83 4.71
C SER A 672 0.34 20.40 3.47
N ILE A 673 -0.06 19.53 2.57
CA ILE A 673 -0.80 19.88 1.36
C ILE A 673 -1.88 18.84 1.10
N HIS A 674 -3.07 19.32 0.79
CA HIS A 674 -4.26 18.51 0.59
C HIS A 674 -4.89 18.87 -0.75
N MET A 675 -4.99 17.89 -1.64
CA MET A 675 -5.76 18.01 -2.85
C MET A 675 -6.98 17.12 -2.80
N LEU A 676 -7.98 17.58 -3.52
CA LEU A 676 -9.25 16.95 -3.67
C LEU A 676 -9.55 16.83 -5.16
N PHE A 677 -10.10 15.70 -5.57
CA PHE A 677 -10.59 15.42 -6.90
C PHE A 677 -12.00 14.85 -6.73
N GLY A 678 -12.96 15.25 -7.55
CA GLY A 678 -14.29 14.67 -7.47
C GLY A 678 -15.03 14.61 -8.79
N TRP A 679 -16.02 13.72 -8.81
CA TRP A 679 -17.02 13.54 -9.87
C TRP A 679 -18.37 14.01 -9.33
N TYR A 680 -19.08 14.82 -10.11
CA TYR A 680 -20.32 15.48 -9.66
C TYR A 680 -21.53 15.22 -10.55
#